data_AF-A0A518DDX0-F1
#
_entry.id   AF-A0A518DDX0-F1
#
_cell.length_a   1.000
_cell.length_b   1.000
_cell.length_c   1.000
_cell.angle_alpha   90.00
_cell.angle_beta   90.00
_cell.angle_gamma   90.00
#
_symmetry.space_group_name_H-M   'P 1'
#
loop_
_entity.id
_entity.type
_entity.pdbx_description
1 polymer ?
#
loop_
_entity_poly.entity_id
_entity_poly.type
_entity_poly.pdbx_seq_one_letter_code
_entity_poly.pdbx_strand_id
1 'polypeptide(L)'
;MMKHSRRIAALVLCLGGLTGGAAAQGSAPSIIHILADDLGWGSVGFNNGLTYIQTPNLDALAAGGMILNRSYASTVCSPSRASLLTGAHNGHAINDRNINLFAGLRAEDVTTGEVMKSAGYSTAMIGKLGWGATGERDLFGDDPQPTFYGNDPQGDLPNNQGYDRFYGHLNHGSAHDYYYSWVWETNANGDMVLTANDGGPGGEPEYLTDLIHRESERYIRDIATGEDPFYLQLNYTAVHFELTHVATAPEFRNIDGDVIGPACRGVYANDPNLDGIEKDYAATITRMDTSVGAIIERLKDPNGDGLEDDSVLDNTLIIFTSDNGAGPAGGMGENRINTPEIQGVLRGGKRDLYEGGIRMPTFAYWNGTIAPGAESDLLNDLADFQATAADLGGVLPRVGIDGVSILPTLTGEGEQRLRKGLLFENDQPSWLSEPDTDWTIIVGDMKLIRRRDGVNELYNLATDVGEANPLDLAANAALVAELEALAFAEGAAKPDAYGTSYRDWVGGDGDRVTNAASWEVTSAGGPGGTPNDTWSALLAGAASGDATAFADGPIETLGVEVAGVNGNTQTLIVESGGSLSGRNEVRVNTGGRVVLQNAALHSARWIDVLPGGELAGQGAMSGNLYNRGVVAPGQPVGVSAPPPPPPPPPDDFTDAPATLLAFNFSGAQDNNAGSSTLGSPLTRTSTLDPSLAVVQGFQNGSGVGFREPNGGGTNKGNEWNTNGFETFALDDAIAANDYMGFVVAPAPGLEMLLDEVSFTFWRNGQNAPSEYAILTSIDGFASSEALVTTSIQHANQGGPNLANPATLTADYTGGDWVTSLDVRLYAWQDRDPVSTGHTHFVAANLSGHFRLGGGQEPEPVLNLTGALALDGDFYQLAGSEIQIDLGGVDNTDPLDETFDQLNVTQNVTLAGALALSIVEGYTPQLSDEIAIITSSGLTGHFESVSGVDAAWAGLALAVLYTPTDVLVRVALMGDVDFDGVVNNADVAISLAGFTGSGVTGQTYIDGDLDGDGDVDDVDLDILYANFTGALQGDFNGDGTVDAADYTVWRDNLGAVVGVLPGVSYASDTNGTVDAEEYAAWKTNFGASSGALGGLNASPNVPEPASAALLIACIAGGLMAGPIRREATPGRSPSRP
;
A
#
# COMPACT_ATOMS: atom_id res chain seq x y z
N MET A 1 -2.46 -30.63 87.49
CA MET A 1 -1.52 -31.00 86.41
C MET A 1 -2.39 -31.18 85.15
N MET A 2 -2.31 -30.28 84.15
CA MET A 2 -1.45 -30.32 82.94
C MET A 2 -2.06 -31.19 81.81
N LYS A 3 -1.96 -30.91 80.49
CA LYS A 3 -1.81 -29.71 79.60
C LYS A 3 -1.91 -30.27 78.13
N HIS A 4 -2.48 -29.68 77.08
CA HIS A 4 -3.40 -28.54 76.88
C HIS A 4 -4.14 -28.64 75.50
N SER A 5 -5.25 -27.90 75.38
CA SER A 5 -5.80 -27.06 74.26
C SER A 5 -5.20 -27.07 72.84
N ARG A 6 -5.90 -26.78 71.72
CA ARG A 6 -7.32 -26.56 71.25
C ARG A 6 -7.23 -26.51 69.69
N ARG A 7 -8.07 -27.04 68.79
CA ARG A 7 -9.54 -27.06 68.53
C ARG A 7 -10.20 -25.72 68.12
N ILE A 8 -10.73 -25.68 66.88
CA ILE A 8 -11.96 -25.06 66.28
C ILE A 8 -11.73 -25.08 64.74
N ALA A 9 -12.49 -25.68 63.81
CA ALA A 9 -13.95 -25.86 63.54
C ALA A 9 -14.61 -24.60 62.89
N ALA A 10 -14.92 -24.47 61.58
CA ALA A 10 -15.53 -25.32 60.53
C ALA A 10 -17.08 -25.23 60.42
N LEU A 11 -17.60 -25.31 59.16
CA LEU A 11 -19.03 -25.26 58.74
C LEU A 11 -19.67 -23.84 58.78
N VAL A 12 -20.36 -23.27 57.77
CA VAL A 12 -21.58 -23.61 56.96
C VAL A 12 -21.68 -22.53 55.83
N LEU A 13 -22.22 -22.63 54.59
CA LEU A 13 -22.77 -23.64 53.63
C LEU A 13 -22.60 -23.01 52.20
N CYS A 14 -22.12 -23.69 51.15
CA CYS A 14 -22.83 -24.40 50.04
C CYS A 14 -23.54 -23.59 48.91
N LEU A 15 -23.37 -24.12 47.67
CA LEU A 15 -24.15 -23.99 46.42
C LEU A 15 -23.89 -22.79 45.47
N GLY A 16 -23.31 -23.09 44.29
CA GLY A 16 -23.33 -22.24 43.09
C GLY A 16 -21.98 -22.21 42.34
N GLY A 17 -21.93 -22.72 41.11
CA GLY A 17 -20.75 -22.65 40.22
C GLY A 17 -20.27 -24.02 39.71
N LEU A 18 -20.20 -24.19 38.39
CA LEU A 18 -19.61 -25.37 37.74
C LEU A 18 -18.10 -25.14 37.58
N THR A 19 -17.28 -25.98 38.19
CA THR A 19 -15.86 -26.07 37.83
C THR A 19 -15.73 -26.84 36.53
N GLY A 20 -15.71 -26.12 35.41
CA GLY A 20 -15.09 -26.65 34.19
C GLY A 20 -13.63 -26.98 34.51
N GLY A 21 -13.17 -28.17 34.10
CA GLY A 21 -11.78 -28.53 34.30
C GLY A 21 -10.91 -27.77 33.31
N ALA A 22 -10.07 -26.85 33.79
CA ALA A 22 -8.90 -26.46 33.03
C ALA A 22 -8.06 -27.74 32.82
N ALA A 23 -7.73 -28.03 31.56
CA ALA A 23 -6.69 -29.01 31.27
C ALA A 23 -5.37 -28.52 31.88
N ALA A 24 -4.48 -29.44 32.25
CA ALA A 24 -3.11 -29.05 32.57
C ALA A 24 -2.44 -28.62 31.26
N GLN A 25 -2.31 -27.32 31.06
CA GLN A 25 -1.49 -26.74 30.00
C GLN A 25 -0.05 -27.18 30.23
N GLY A 26 0.63 -27.64 29.17
CA GLY A 26 2.02 -28.05 29.25
C GLY A 26 2.95 -26.88 29.60
N SER A 27 4.19 -27.18 29.95
CA SER A 27 5.28 -26.20 29.82
C SER A 27 5.32 -25.70 28.38
N ALA A 28 5.49 -24.40 28.19
CA ALA A 28 5.74 -23.85 26.86
C ALA A 28 7.04 -24.45 26.27
N PRO A 29 7.15 -24.61 24.94
CA PRO A 29 8.36 -25.10 24.33
C PRO A 29 9.48 -24.04 24.42
N SER A 30 10.73 -24.47 24.44
CA SER A 30 11.83 -23.59 24.03
C SER A 30 11.84 -23.46 22.50
N ILE A 31 12.39 -22.36 21.99
CA ILE A 31 12.44 -22.07 20.56
C ILE A 31 13.87 -21.75 20.15
N ILE A 32 14.35 -22.39 19.09
CA ILE A 32 15.60 -22.04 18.41
C ILE A 32 15.28 -21.71 16.96
N HIS A 33 15.55 -20.47 16.55
CA HIS A 33 15.50 -20.07 15.15
C HIS A 33 16.93 -19.95 14.61
N ILE A 34 17.30 -20.82 13.68
CA ILE A 34 18.64 -20.91 13.09
C ILE A 34 18.60 -20.28 11.70
N LEU A 35 19.33 -19.18 11.53
CA LEU A 35 19.39 -18.39 10.32
C LEU A 35 20.80 -18.45 9.73
N ALA A 36 20.92 -18.95 8.49
CA ALA A 36 22.13 -18.88 7.69
C ALA A 36 22.23 -17.57 6.89
N ASP A 37 23.42 -17.31 6.33
CA ASP A 37 23.79 -16.16 5.50
C ASP A 37 24.15 -16.67 4.09
N ASP A 38 23.51 -16.23 3.00
CA ASP A 38 23.78 -16.71 1.63
C ASP A 38 23.72 -18.25 1.40
N LEU A 39 22.87 -18.98 2.13
CA LEU A 39 22.73 -20.42 1.89
C LEU A 39 21.80 -20.69 0.71
N GLY A 40 22.39 -21.11 -0.41
CA GLY A 40 21.65 -21.47 -1.62
C GLY A 40 20.70 -22.65 -1.42
N TRP A 41 19.58 -22.66 -2.14
CA TRP A 41 18.53 -23.66 -1.96
C TRP A 41 19.00 -25.08 -2.30
N GLY A 42 19.93 -25.22 -3.24
CA GLY A 42 20.58 -26.48 -3.63
C GLY A 42 21.86 -26.81 -2.84
N SER A 43 22.20 -26.06 -1.79
CA SER A 43 23.40 -26.28 -0.98
C SER A 43 23.22 -27.26 0.18
N VAL A 44 22.03 -27.84 0.35
CA VAL A 44 21.66 -28.76 1.43
C VAL A 44 21.10 -30.09 0.91
N GLY A 45 21.37 -31.18 1.62
CA GLY A 45 20.97 -32.54 1.23
C GLY A 45 19.45 -32.76 1.23
N PHE A 46 18.72 -32.21 2.20
CA PHE A 46 17.25 -32.35 2.30
C PHE A 46 16.48 -31.78 1.09
N ASN A 47 17.03 -30.76 0.41
CA ASN A 47 16.47 -30.22 -0.84
C ASN A 47 16.90 -31.01 -2.10
N ASN A 48 17.50 -32.19 -1.94
CA ASN A 48 18.16 -32.96 -3.02
C ASN A 48 19.31 -32.19 -3.69
N GLY A 49 20.03 -31.38 -2.91
CA GLY A 49 21.09 -30.51 -3.37
C GLY A 49 22.41 -31.20 -3.75
N LEU A 50 23.47 -30.40 -3.81
CA LEU A 50 24.81 -30.77 -4.24
C LEU A 50 25.41 -31.90 -3.38
N THR A 51 25.32 -33.14 -3.86
CA THR A 51 25.67 -34.37 -3.12
C THR A 51 27.13 -34.51 -2.66
N TYR A 52 27.99 -33.54 -2.96
CA TYR A 52 29.33 -33.47 -2.35
C TYR A 52 29.31 -32.76 -1.01
N ILE A 53 28.44 -31.76 -0.82
CA ILE A 53 28.28 -31.02 0.42
C ILE A 53 27.62 -31.93 1.46
N GLN A 54 28.14 -31.92 2.69
CA GLN A 54 27.71 -32.82 3.76
C GLN A 54 26.91 -32.05 4.79
N THR A 55 25.59 -32.26 4.81
CA THR A 55 24.65 -31.68 5.78
C THR A 55 23.92 -32.75 6.62
N PRO A 56 24.59 -33.80 7.13
CA PRO A 56 23.92 -34.94 7.76
C PRO A 56 23.10 -34.61 9.02
N ASN A 57 23.37 -33.50 9.71
CA ASN A 57 22.61 -33.10 10.90
C ASN A 57 21.35 -32.31 10.52
N LEU A 58 21.47 -31.37 9.57
CA LEU A 58 20.34 -30.66 8.98
C LEU A 58 19.39 -31.64 8.26
N ASP A 59 19.94 -32.56 7.47
CA ASP A 59 19.17 -33.60 6.77
C ASP A 59 18.42 -34.51 7.76
N ALA A 60 19.01 -34.82 8.92
CA ALA A 60 18.38 -35.63 9.96
C ALA A 60 17.27 -34.88 10.72
N LEU A 61 17.42 -33.56 10.95
CA LEU A 61 16.38 -32.72 11.55
C LEU A 61 15.22 -32.52 10.58
N ALA A 62 15.48 -32.23 9.31
CA ALA A 62 14.48 -32.12 8.26
C ALA A 62 13.66 -33.43 8.11
N ALA A 63 14.36 -34.58 8.01
CA ALA A 63 13.69 -35.90 7.98
C ALA A 63 13.00 -36.29 9.31
N GLY A 64 13.37 -35.64 10.41
CA GLY A 64 12.73 -35.78 11.72
C GLY A 64 11.52 -34.86 11.93
N GLY A 65 11.28 -33.91 11.04
CA GLY A 65 10.26 -32.87 11.15
C GLY A 65 9.54 -32.61 9.82
N MET A 66 9.32 -31.33 9.51
CA MET A 66 8.62 -30.85 8.32
C MET A 66 9.53 -29.96 7.46
N ILE A 67 9.63 -30.24 6.16
CA ILE A 67 10.24 -29.33 5.18
C ILE A 67 9.19 -28.31 4.72
N LEU A 68 9.57 -27.02 4.70
CA LEU A 68 8.72 -25.94 4.20
C LEU A 68 9.18 -25.58 2.78
N ASN A 69 8.56 -26.22 1.79
CA ASN A 69 8.96 -26.16 0.38
C ASN A 69 8.89 -24.74 -0.20
N ARG A 70 8.05 -23.87 0.36
CA ARG A 70 7.69 -22.54 -0.14
C ARG A 70 7.85 -21.45 0.92
N SER A 71 8.98 -21.53 1.62
CA SER A 71 9.48 -20.51 2.54
C SER A 71 10.29 -19.46 1.80
N TYR A 72 10.04 -18.18 2.08
CA TYR A 72 10.65 -17.05 1.39
C TYR A 72 11.28 -16.02 2.34
N ALA A 73 12.14 -15.17 1.78
CA ALA A 73 12.82 -14.06 2.41
C ALA A 73 13.09 -12.96 1.35
N SER A 74 13.56 -11.78 1.78
CA SER A 74 13.97 -10.71 0.87
C SER A 74 15.23 -11.05 0.08
N THR A 75 15.55 -10.22 -0.92
CA THR A 75 16.67 -10.44 -1.85
C THR A 75 18.06 -10.27 -1.23
N VAL A 76 18.15 -9.67 -0.04
CA VAL A 76 19.38 -9.31 0.68
C VAL A 76 19.20 -9.33 2.21
N CYS A 77 20.32 -9.33 2.96
CA CYS A 77 20.35 -9.56 4.41
C CYS A 77 19.55 -8.60 5.30
N SER A 78 19.71 -7.26 5.16
CA SER A 78 19.08 -6.28 6.07
C SER A 78 17.56 -6.45 6.14
N PRO A 79 16.83 -6.44 5.02
CA PRO A 79 15.37 -6.42 5.04
C PRO A 79 14.77 -7.77 5.40
N SER A 80 15.42 -8.88 5.03
CA SER A 80 15.05 -10.22 5.52
C SER A 80 15.16 -10.32 7.04
N ARG A 81 16.23 -9.78 7.62
CA ARG A 81 16.46 -9.79 9.07
C ARG A 81 15.55 -8.81 9.80
N ALA A 82 15.23 -7.67 9.18
CA ALA A 82 14.21 -6.74 9.68
C ALA A 82 12.83 -7.42 9.70
N SER A 83 12.42 -8.05 8.59
CA SER A 83 11.13 -8.73 8.47
C SER A 83 10.96 -9.85 9.49
N LEU A 84 11.99 -10.68 9.66
CA LEU A 84 12.08 -11.72 10.69
C LEU A 84 11.86 -11.20 12.13
N LEU A 85 12.23 -9.95 12.37
CA LEU A 85 12.24 -9.34 13.70
C LEU A 85 10.99 -8.50 13.96
N THR A 86 10.52 -7.67 13.01
CA THR A 86 9.33 -6.81 13.18
C THR A 86 8.02 -7.46 12.77
N GLY A 87 8.05 -8.55 11.99
CA GLY A 87 6.86 -9.18 11.42
C GLY A 87 6.19 -8.38 10.29
N ALA A 88 6.82 -7.30 9.80
CA ALA A 88 6.42 -6.59 8.59
C ALA A 88 7.25 -7.07 7.40
N HIS A 89 6.69 -7.17 6.19
CA HIS A 89 7.47 -7.51 4.99
C HIS A 89 8.14 -6.26 4.38
N ASN A 90 8.83 -6.40 3.25
CA ASN A 90 9.59 -5.32 2.59
C ASN A 90 8.84 -3.97 2.55
N GLY A 91 7.67 -3.91 1.90
CA GLY A 91 6.92 -2.67 1.67
C GLY A 91 6.27 -2.04 2.91
N HIS A 92 6.48 -2.61 4.10
CA HIS A 92 6.01 -2.08 5.39
C HIS A 92 7.11 -2.01 6.48
N ALA A 93 8.34 -2.49 6.21
CA ALA A 93 9.44 -2.48 7.16
C ALA A 93 10.35 -1.26 6.91
N ILE A 94 10.70 -0.51 7.97
CA ILE A 94 11.55 0.70 7.85
C ILE A 94 12.97 0.42 7.31
N ASN A 95 13.40 -0.85 7.28
CA ASN A 95 14.70 -1.23 6.76
C ASN A 95 14.53 -2.12 5.51
N ASP A 96 14.23 -1.44 4.41
CA ASP A 96 14.05 -1.87 3.03
C ASP A 96 15.38 -2.18 2.29
N ARG A 97 16.52 -1.61 2.71
CA ARG A 97 17.79 -1.64 1.97
C ARG A 97 19.01 -2.07 2.79
N ASN A 98 19.93 -2.78 2.14
CA ASN A 98 21.28 -3.08 2.67
C ASN A 98 22.19 -1.84 2.88
N ILE A 99 21.74 -0.64 2.51
CA ILE A 99 22.51 0.61 2.53
C ILE A 99 22.01 1.64 3.55
N ASN A 100 21.08 1.26 4.42
CA ASN A 100 20.53 2.11 5.48
C ASN A 100 21.51 2.33 6.64
N LEU A 101 22.70 2.87 6.32
CA LEU A 101 23.81 3.17 7.23
C LEU A 101 23.47 4.20 8.33
N PHE A 102 22.25 4.74 8.31
CA PHE A 102 21.74 5.75 9.23
C PHE A 102 20.33 5.42 9.78
N ALA A 103 19.75 4.28 9.39
CA ALA A 103 18.41 3.86 9.81
C ALA A 103 18.42 2.38 10.25
N GLY A 104 18.80 2.17 11.50
CA GLY A 104 18.43 0.95 12.23
C GLY A 104 16.93 0.94 12.56
N LEU A 105 16.47 -0.11 13.24
CA LEU A 105 15.12 -0.10 13.80
C LEU A 105 14.96 1.06 14.80
N ARG A 106 13.74 1.61 14.92
CA ARG A 106 13.41 2.64 15.91
C ARG A 106 13.13 2.01 17.27
N ALA A 107 13.10 2.82 18.33
CA ALA A 107 12.75 2.37 19.68
C ALA A 107 11.29 1.87 19.80
N GLU A 108 10.41 2.24 18.86
CA GLU A 108 9.04 1.74 18.73
C GLU A 108 8.88 0.47 17.86
N ASP A 109 9.91 0.02 17.12
CA ASP A 109 9.84 -1.18 16.28
C ASP A 109 9.87 -2.45 17.13
N VAL A 110 8.68 -2.94 17.50
CA VAL A 110 8.50 -4.12 18.36
C VAL A 110 9.07 -5.37 17.69
N THR A 111 10.08 -5.96 18.33
CA THR A 111 10.79 -7.13 17.82
C THR A 111 10.27 -8.46 18.38
N THR A 112 10.57 -9.56 17.68
CA THR A 112 10.36 -10.94 18.15
C THR A 112 11.03 -11.21 19.50
N GLY A 113 12.17 -10.55 19.81
CA GLY A 113 12.79 -10.59 21.13
C GLY A 113 11.86 -10.07 22.22
N GLU A 114 11.26 -8.89 22.02
CA GLU A 114 10.30 -8.29 22.95
C GLU A 114 9.01 -9.11 23.07
N VAL A 115 8.50 -9.64 21.95
CA VAL A 115 7.34 -10.55 21.95
C VAL A 115 7.61 -11.75 22.85
N MET A 116 8.73 -12.45 22.66
CA MET A 116 9.08 -13.63 23.47
C MET A 116 9.37 -13.29 24.94
N LYS A 117 10.02 -12.16 25.20
CA LYS A 117 10.25 -11.66 26.56
C LYS A 117 8.94 -11.27 27.27
N SER A 118 7.96 -10.74 26.54
CA SER A 118 6.61 -10.47 27.07
C SER A 118 5.84 -11.77 27.40
N ALA A 119 6.12 -12.85 26.66
CA ALA A 119 5.63 -14.20 26.95
C ALA A 119 6.38 -14.89 28.11
N GLY A 120 7.37 -14.23 28.72
CA GLY A 120 8.11 -14.75 29.87
C GLY A 120 9.27 -15.69 29.52
N TYR A 121 9.70 -15.74 28.27
CA TYR A 121 10.88 -16.52 27.86
C TYR A 121 12.16 -15.79 28.25
N SER A 122 13.21 -16.54 28.59
CA SER A 122 14.58 -16.02 28.57
C SER A 122 15.04 -15.90 27.11
N THR A 123 15.74 -14.83 26.75
CA THR A 123 15.99 -14.50 25.33
C THR A 123 17.47 -14.33 24.99
N ALA A 124 17.89 -14.77 23.81
CA ALA A 124 19.24 -14.54 23.29
C ALA A 124 19.28 -14.39 21.77
N MET A 125 20.18 -13.54 21.27
CA MET A 125 20.57 -13.49 19.86
C MET A 125 22.10 -13.68 19.76
N ILE A 126 22.52 -14.66 18.96
CA ILE A 126 23.94 -15.04 18.82
C ILE A 126 24.32 -15.03 17.34
N GLY A 127 25.27 -14.18 16.98
CA GLY A 127 25.82 -14.00 15.63
C GLY A 127 25.50 -12.64 15.00
N LYS A 128 25.03 -12.63 13.74
CA LYS A 128 24.81 -11.43 12.93
C LYS A 128 23.43 -10.82 13.18
N LEU A 129 23.37 -9.60 13.73
CA LEU A 129 22.17 -8.76 13.64
C LEU A 129 21.99 -8.29 12.19
N GLY A 130 23.01 -7.62 11.63
CA GLY A 130 23.08 -7.34 10.20
C GLY A 130 22.19 -6.19 9.73
N TRP A 131 22.24 -5.05 10.42
CA TRP A 131 21.84 -3.75 9.84
C TRP A 131 22.65 -2.56 10.37
N GLY A 132 23.32 -2.73 11.52
CA GLY A 132 24.07 -1.68 12.19
C GLY A 132 23.17 -0.92 13.15
N ALA A 133 23.24 -1.25 14.44
CA ALA A 133 22.69 -0.37 15.46
C ALA A 133 23.39 1.00 15.40
N THR A 134 22.67 2.10 15.71
CA THR A 134 23.01 3.53 15.49
C THR A 134 24.41 3.99 15.92
N GLY A 135 25.44 3.51 15.22
CA GLY A 135 26.81 3.73 15.68
C GLY A 135 27.94 2.80 15.25
N GLU A 136 27.70 1.63 14.67
CA GLU A 136 28.81 0.77 14.22
C GLU A 136 29.40 1.26 12.89
N ARG A 137 30.12 2.40 12.95
CA ARG A 137 30.64 3.17 11.81
C ARG A 137 31.76 2.49 11.00
N ASP A 138 32.25 1.33 11.45
CA ASP A 138 33.33 0.60 10.80
C ASP A 138 32.78 -0.47 9.84
N LEU A 139 32.68 -0.08 8.57
CA LEU A 139 32.18 -0.94 7.49
C LEU A 139 33.29 -1.73 6.79
N PHE A 140 34.57 -1.42 7.06
CA PHE A 140 35.71 -1.88 6.26
C PHE A 140 36.99 -2.20 7.06
N GLY A 141 36.97 -2.15 8.40
CA GLY A 141 38.09 -2.53 9.27
C GLY A 141 39.13 -1.44 9.52
N ASP A 142 38.79 -0.17 9.31
CA ASP A 142 39.72 0.97 9.34
C ASP A 142 39.70 1.76 10.67
N ASP A 143 38.66 1.60 11.51
CA ASP A 143 38.56 2.31 12.81
C ASP A 143 38.83 1.37 14.01
N PRO A 144 39.93 1.55 14.76
CA PRO A 144 40.25 0.68 15.90
C PRO A 144 39.28 0.81 17.09
N GLN A 145 38.28 1.70 17.05
CA GLN A 145 37.16 1.75 17.99
C GLN A 145 35.84 2.04 17.25
N PRO A 146 34.86 1.11 17.18
CA PRO A 146 33.53 1.44 16.69
C PRO A 146 32.93 2.56 17.57
N THR A 147 32.47 3.63 16.93
CA THR A 147 32.15 4.91 17.59
C THR A 147 30.73 5.35 17.28
N PHE A 148 29.88 5.31 18.30
CA PHE A 148 28.45 5.59 18.18
C PHE A 148 28.14 6.96 17.55
N TYR A 149 27.10 7.00 16.71
CA TYR A 149 26.66 8.15 15.93
C TYR A 149 25.13 8.20 15.93
N GLY A 150 24.58 9.06 16.76
CA GLY A 150 23.13 9.25 16.93
C GLY A 150 22.83 10.12 18.15
N ASN A 151 21.62 10.66 18.22
CA ASN A 151 21.14 11.36 19.42
C ASN A 151 20.59 10.39 20.49
N ASP A 152 20.26 9.15 20.10
CA ASP A 152 19.89 8.04 20.99
C ASP A 152 20.70 6.78 20.61
N PRO A 153 21.92 6.59 21.15
CA PRO A 153 22.75 5.41 20.91
C PRO A 153 22.35 4.21 21.81
N GLN A 154 21.06 4.09 22.16
CA GLN A 154 20.53 2.99 22.97
C GLN A 154 19.26 2.36 22.36
N GLY A 155 18.38 3.15 21.74
CA GLY A 155 17.06 2.69 21.28
C GLY A 155 17.04 1.40 20.44
N ASP A 156 18.08 1.15 19.65
CA ASP A 156 18.13 0.05 18.66
C ASP A 156 19.19 -1.04 18.97
N LEU A 157 19.70 -1.07 20.21
CA LEU A 157 20.56 -2.16 20.66
C LEU A 157 19.72 -3.41 21.00
N PRO A 158 20.21 -4.64 20.69
CA PRO A 158 19.47 -5.88 20.97
C PRO A 158 19.05 -6.06 22.45
N ASN A 159 19.81 -5.53 23.41
CA ASN A 159 19.45 -5.62 24.82
C ASN A 159 18.29 -4.70 25.24
N ASN A 160 17.98 -3.69 24.43
CA ASN A 160 16.78 -2.86 24.57
C ASN A 160 15.62 -3.40 23.72
N GLN A 161 15.90 -3.92 22.52
CA GLN A 161 14.96 -4.72 21.71
C GLN A 161 14.81 -6.16 22.22
N GLY A 162 14.62 -6.31 23.53
CA GLY A 162 14.10 -7.52 24.13
C GLY A 162 15.04 -8.72 24.30
N TYR A 163 16.32 -8.69 23.91
CA TYR A 163 17.23 -9.82 24.11
C TYR A 163 18.05 -9.73 25.41
N ASP A 164 17.93 -10.70 26.31
CA ASP A 164 18.67 -10.72 27.58
C ASP A 164 20.18 -10.98 27.40
N ARG A 165 20.56 -11.60 26.27
CA ARG A 165 21.95 -11.91 25.91
C ARG A 165 22.18 -11.72 24.41
N PHE A 166 23.06 -10.81 24.04
CA PHE A 166 23.62 -10.69 22.69
C PHE A 166 25.07 -11.19 22.67
N TYR A 167 25.48 -11.79 21.56
CA TYR A 167 26.89 -12.06 21.26
C TYR A 167 27.15 -12.12 19.74
N GLY A 168 27.99 -11.24 19.19
CA GLY A 168 28.32 -11.23 17.76
C GLY A 168 28.50 -9.83 17.16
N HIS A 169 27.83 -9.54 16.04
CA HIS A 169 28.08 -8.36 15.19
C HIS A 169 26.80 -7.57 14.90
N LEU A 170 26.86 -6.24 14.98
CA LEU A 170 25.69 -5.39 14.78
C LEU A 170 25.52 -4.98 13.29
N ASN A 171 26.60 -4.60 12.60
CA ASN A 171 26.57 -4.21 11.19
C ASN A 171 26.88 -5.37 10.21
N HIS A 172 26.83 -5.09 8.91
CA HIS A 172 27.22 -6.04 7.85
C HIS A 172 28.73 -6.21 7.72
N GLY A 173 29.49 -5.11 7.60
CA GLY A 173 30.92 -5.14 7.31
C GLY A 173 31.75 -5.97 8.30
N SER A 174 31.51 -5.81 9.61
CA SER A 174 32.19 -6.59 10.64
C SER A 174 31.76 -8.07 10.66
N ALA A 175 30.55 -8.37 10.18
CA ALA A 175 29.99 -9.72 10.10
C ALA A 175 30.40 -10.51 8.84
N HIS A 176 30.99 -9.86 7.83
CA HIS A 176 31.41 -10.52 6.58
C HIS A 176 32.74 -11.28 6.71
N ASP A 177 33.65 -10.85 7.59
CA ASP A 177 34.94 -11.49 7.80
C ASP A 177 34.86 -12.59 8.87
N TYR A 178 35.17 -13.82 8.48
CA TYR A 178 35.23 -14.97 9.38
C TYR A 178 36.33 -14.88 10.46
N TYR A 179 37.21 -13.88 10.41
CA TYR A 179 38.31 -13.66 11.35
C TYR A 179 38.31 -12.24 11.96
N TYR A 180 37.14 -11.60 12.09
CA TYR A 180 37.09 -10.23 12.61
C TYR A 180 37.65 -10.10 14.03
N SER A 181 38.41 -9.02 14.29
CA SER A 181 39.27 -8.87 15.47
C SER A 181 38.56 -8.56 16.79
N TRP A 182 37.23 -8.42 16.78
CA TRP A 182 36.39 -8.19 17.96
C TRP A 182 34.96 -8.67 17.73
N VAL A 183 34.22 -8.83 18.83
CA VAL A 183 32.79 -9.14 18.90
C VAL A 183 32.13 -8.25 19.96
N TRP A 184 30.83 -8.00 19.82
CA TRP A 184 30.01 -7.48 20.92
C TRP A 184 29.51 -8.62 21.80
N GLU A 185 29.39 -8.38 23.11
CA GLU A 185 28.73 -9.30 24.04
C GLU A 185 27.93 -8.52 25.10
N THR A 186 26.85 -9.11 25.62
CA THR A 186 26.19 -8.61 26.83
C THR A 186 26.94 -9.07 28.08
N ASN A 187 27.41 -8.13 28.88
CA ASN A 187 28.19 -8.42 30.08
C ASN A 187 27.31 -8.85 31.27
N ALA A 188 27.93 -9.27 32.38
CA ALA A 188 27.24 -9.75 33.58
C ALA A 188 26.41 -8.69 34.36
N ASN A 189 26.39 -7.42 33.93
CA ASN A 189 25.47 -6.38 34.43
C ASN A 189 24.26 -6.17 33.51
N GLY A 190 24.30 -6.68 32.27
CA GLY A 190 23.37 -6.35 31.18
C GLY A 190 23.85 -5.27 30.20
N ASP A 191 25.07 -4.73 30.36
CA ASP A 191 25.60 -3.73 29.42
C ASP A 191 26.17 -4.41 28.16
N MET A 192 25.90 -3.85 26.99
CA MET A 192 26.61 -4.19 25.74
C MET A 192 28.07 -3.72 25.82
N VAL A 193 29.02 -4.62 25.57
CA VAL A 193 30.46 -4.32 25.56
C VAL A 193 31.16 -4.92 24.35
N LEU A 194 32.27 -4.29 23.95
CA LEU A 194 33.15 -4.77 22.88
C LEU A 194 34.29 -5.60 23.47
N THR A 195 34.41 -6.85 23.03
CA THR A 195 35.43 -7.80 23.49
C THR A 195 36.34 -8.22 22.33
N ALA A 196 37.65 -8.26 22.57
CA ALA A 196 38.63 -8.58 21.56
C ALA A 196 38.60 -10.08 21.19
N ASN A 197 38.61 -10.35 19.89
CA ASN A 197 38.84 -11.67 19.32
C ASN A 197 40.32 -11.74 18.88
N ASP A 198 41.24 -11.85 19.84
CA ASP A 198 42.70 -11.88 19.59
C ASP A 198 43.32 -13.28 19.64
N GLY A 199 42.52 -14.32 19.83
CA GLY A 199 42.99 -15.69 20.08
C GLY A 199 43.77 -15.85 21.39
N GLY A 200 43.70 -14.86 22.29
CA GLY A 200 44.53 -14.73 23.47
C GLY A 200 45.88 -14.04 23.21
N PRO A 201 46.76 -13.93 24.22
CA PRO A 201 47.94 -13.06 24.17
C PRO A 201 48.97 -13.38 23.06
N GLY A 202 48.78 -12.76 21.89
CA GLY A 202 49.58 -12.98 20.68
C GLY A 202 49.09 -14.12 19.78
N GLY A 203 47.78 -14.41 19.80
CA GLY A 203 47.12 -15.22 18.79
C GLY A 203 46.83 -14.45 17.49
N GLU A 204 46.20 -15.17 16.56
CA GLU A 204 45.38 -14.59 15.49
C GLU A 204 43.91 -14.72 15.93
N PRO A 205 42.95 -13.95 15.36
CA PRO A 205 41.54 -14.07 15.69
C PRO A 205 40.98 -15.50 15.55
N GLU A 206 39.98 -15.84 16.37
CA GLU A 206 39.25 -17.11 16.24
C GLU A 206 38.17 -17.03 15.15
N TYR A 207 37.87 -18.19 14.55
CA TYR A 207 36.91 -18.32 13.46
C TYR A 207 35.48 -18.04 13.92
N LEU A 208 34.78 -17.11 13.28
CA LEU A 208 33.52 -16.55 13.77
C LEU A 208 32.40 -17.59 13.93
N THR A 209 32.30 -18.59 13.05
CA THR A 209 31.33 -19.69 13.21
C THR A 209 31.57 -20.51 14.48
N ASP A 210 32.83 -20.67 14.90
CA ASP A 210 33.20 -21.40 16.13
C ASP A 210 32.83 -20.58 17.38
N LEU A 211 33.01 -19.25 17.33
CA LEU A 211 32.61 -18.35 18.40
C LEU A 211 31.09 -18.38 18.61
N ILE A 212 30.32 -18.24 17.51
CA ILE A 212 28.86 -18.33 17.49
C ILE A 212 28.39 -19.69 18.03
N HIS A 213 28.98 -20.80 17.58
CA HIS A 213 28.65 -22.14 18.07
C HIS A 213 28.90 -22.31 19.57
N ARG A 214 30.11 -21.98 20.06
CA ARG A 214 30.48 -22.21 21.47
C ARG A 214 29.74 -21.29 22.43
N GLU A 215 29.32 -20.10 21.99
CA GLU A 215 28.42 -19.25 22.79
C GLU A 215 26.99 -19.78 22.77
N SER A 216 26.52 -20.38 21.67
CA SER A 216 25.21 -21.06 21.62
C SER A 216 25.15 -22.24 22.59
N GLU A 217 26.18 -23.10 22.61
CA GLU A 217 26.28 -24.15 23.64
C GLU A 217 26.35 -23.57 25.05
N ARG A 218 27.08 -22.46 25.24
CA ARG A 218 27.21 -21.79 26.53
C ARG A 218 25.86 -21.30 27.02
N TYR A 219 25.09 -20.62 26.18
CA TYR A 219 23.74 -20.17 26.50
C TYR A 219 22.82 -21.34 26.85
N ILE A 220 22.78 -22.40 26.03
CA ILE A 220 21.93 -23.58 26.30
C ILE A 220 22.30 -24.22 27.64
N ARG A 221 23.59 -24.48 27.91
CA ARG A 221 24.07 -24.98 29.21
C ARG A 221 23.70 -24.06 30.37
N ASP A 222 23.84 -22.74 30.18
CA ASP A 222 23.56 -21.74 31.22
C ASP A 222 22.06 -21.61 31.53
N ILE A 223 21.15 -21.85 30.55
CA ILE A 223 19.71 -21.57 30.67
C ILE A 223 18.82 -22.81 30.77
N ALA A 224 19.13 -23.91 30.06
CA ALA A 224 18.27 -25.10 29.97
C ALA A 224 18.24 -25.94 31.26
N THR A 225 18.99 -25.54 32.29
CA THR A 225 18.89 -26.09 33.66
C THR A 225 17.87 -25.34 34.55
N GLY A 226 17.14 -24.37 33.99
CA GLY A 226 16.05 -23.63 34.64
C GLY A 226 14.67 -24.29 34.49
N GLU A 227 13.63 -23.66 35.07
CA GLU A 227 12.22 -24.06 34.90
C GLU A 227 11.49 -23.25 33.81
N ASP A 228 12.08 -22.15 33.33
CA ASP A 228 11.51 -21.22 32.35
C ASP A 228 11.95 -21.56 30.91
N PRO A 229 11.11 -21.36 29.88
CA PRO A 229 11.47 -21.61 28.48
C PRO A 229 12.46 -20.55 27.94
N PHE A 230 13.20 -20.90 26.90
CA PHE A 230 14.15 -19.99 26.26
C PHE A 230 13.89 -19.80 24.75
N TYR A 231 14.19 -18.61 24.25
CA TYR A 231 14.22 -18.27 22.83
C TYR A 231 15.66 -17.92 22.43
N LEU A 232 16.23 -18.72 21.53
CA LEU A 232 17.54 -18.48 20.92
C LEU A 232 17.38 -18.16 19.42
N GLN A 233 17.78 -16.95 19.05
CA GLN A 233 17.97 -16.55 17.67
C GLN A 233 19.44 -16.73 17.26
N LEU A 234 19.71 -17.79 16.51
CA LEU A 234 21.05 -18.22 16.12
C LEU A 234 21.33 -17.81 14.67
N ASN A 235 21.90 -16.61 14.52
CA ASN A 235 22.14 -15.96 13.24
C ASN A 235 23.59 -16.19 12.78
N TYR A 236 23.87 -17.32 12.13
CA TYR A 236 25.19 -17.58 11.57
C TYR A 236 25.59 -16.54 10.49
N THR A 237 26.89 -16.26 10.41
CA THR A 237 27.56 -15.62 9.24
C THR A 237 28.05 -16.67 8.23
N ALA A 238 28.02 -17.95 8.60
CA ALA A 238 28.06 -19.04 7.64
C ALA A 238 26.78 -18.95 6.78
N VAL A 239 26.85 -18.86 5.46
CA VAL A 239 27.93 -19.18 4.51
C VAL A 239 28.19 -18.03 3.52
N HIS A 240 28.09 -16.78 4.00
CA HIS A 240 28.25 -15.54 3.25
C HIS A 240 29.41 -15.55 2.23
N PHE A 241 29.23 -14.90 1.08
CA PHE A 241 30.14 -15.03 -0.08
C PHE A 241 31.61 -14.61 0.15
N GLU A 242 31.95 -14.01 1.28
CA GLU A 242 33.30 -13.56 1.64
C GLU A 242 34.10 -14.69 2.32
N LEU A 243 34.22 -15.82 1.61
CA LEU A 243 34.88 -17.08 2.03
C LEU A 243 36.41 -16.98 2.18
N THR A 244 36.92 -15.81 2.58
CA THR A 244 38.33 -15.60 2.87
C THR A 244 38.77 -16.48 4.04
N HIS A 245 40.02 -16.96 4.00
CA HIS A 245 40.68 -17.64 5.12
C HIS A 245 40.01 -18.93 5.68
N VAL A 246 38.91 -19.44 5.12
CA VAL A 246 38.30 -20.74 5.50
C VAL A 246 39.32 -21.89 5.40
N ALA A 247 40.20 -21.84 4.40
CA ALA A 247 41.33 -22.76 4.24
C ALA A 247 42.37 -22.73 5.39
N THR A 248 42.27 -21.80 6.34
CA THR A 248 43.08 -21.71 7.57
C THR A 248 42.31 -21.99 8.86
N ALA A 249 41.03 -22.37 8.80
CA ALA A 249 40.21 -22.67 9.98
C ALA A 249 40.84 -23.79 10.86
N PRO A 250 40.89 -23.65 12.20
CA PRO A 250 41.45 -24.67 13.09
C PRO A 250 40.56 -25.92 13.16
N GLU A 251 41.04 -26.96 13.86
CA GLU A 251 40.18 -28.09 14.27
C GLU A 251 38.96 -27.55 15.01
N PHE A 252 37.75 -27.92 14.58
CA PHE A 252 36.53 -27.40 15.16
C PHE A 252 36.26 -28.05 16.52
N ARG A 253 36.01 -27.22 17.54
CA ARG A 253 35.89 -27.65 18.94
C ARG A 253 34.66 -27.05 19.62
N ASN A 254 34.04 -27.87 20.46
CA ASN A 254 32.90 -27.48 21.30
C ASN A 254 33.38 -26.66 22.53
N ILE A 255 32.43 -26.22 23.37
CA ILE A 255 32.67 -25.47 24.61
C ILE A 255 33.60 -26.18 25.60
N ASP A 256 33.55 -27.51 25.67
CA ASP A 256 34.36 -28.33 26.58
C ASP A 256 35.78 -28.62 26.02
N GLY A 257 36.02 -28.24 24.76
CA GLY A 257 37.31 -28.31 24.08
C GLY A 257 37.57 -29.60 23.28
N ASP A 258 36.58 -30.49 23.17
CA ASP A 258 36.67 -31.72 22.36
C ASP A 258 36.58 -31.42 20.86
N VAL A 259 37.25 -32.24 20.04
CA VAL A 259 37.25 -32.07 18.57
C VAL A 259 35.98 -32.67 18.00
N ILE A 260 35.08 -31.80 17.53
CA ILE A 260 33.83 -32.18 16.86
C ILE A 260 33.92 -32.14 15.34
N GLY A 261 34.87 -31.38 14.76
CA GLY A 261 35.05 -31.29 13.32
C GLY A 261 36.49 -31.05 12.85
N PRO A 262 36.78 -31.25 11.55
CA PRO A 262 38.12 -31.17 10.99
C PRO A 262 38.65 -29.72 10.90
N ALA A 263 39.96 -29.58 10.71
CA ALA A 263 40.58 -28.32 10.33
C ALA A 263 40.43 -28.02 8.83
N CYS A 264 40.42 -26.74 8.48
CA CYS A 264 40.42 -26.20 7.12
C CYS A 264 39.28 -26.80 6.27
N ARG A 265 39.54 -27.03 4.98
CA ARG A 265 38.65 -27.71 4.02
C ARG A 265 38.30 -29.17 4.36
N GLY A 266 38.79 -29.73 5.46
CA GLY A 266 38.42 -31.07 5.95
C GLY A 266 38.42 -32.18 4.89
N VAL A 267 37.25 -32.81 4.70
CA VAL A 267 37.03 -33.89 3.72
C VAL A 267 37.22 -33.41 2.26
N TYR A 268 36.94 -32.15 1.97
CA TYR A 268 37.01 -31.56 0.62
C TYR A 268 38.44 -31.29 0.16
N ALA A 269 39.40 -31.17 1.09
CA ALA A 269 40.77 -30.70 0.82
C ALA A 269 41.48 -31.44 -0.33
N ASN A 270 41.15 -32.71 -0.58
CA ASN A 270 41.78 -33.56 -1.59
C ASN A 270 40.86 -33.90 -2.79
N ASP A 271 39.65 -33.34 -2.88
CA ASP A 271 38.77 -33.59 -4.01
C ASP A 271 39.33 -32.92 -5.30
N PRO A 272 39.56 -33.67 -6.40
CA PRO A 272 40.12 -33.12 -7.63
C PRO A 272 39.08 -32.49 -8.57
N ASN A 273 37.78 -32.63 -8.27
CA ASN A 273 36.67 -32.14 -9.09
C ASN A 273 36.21 -30.74 -8.64
N LEU A 274 36.32 -30.44 -7.34
CA LEU A 274 36.06 -29.12 -6.77
C LEU A 274 37.28 -28.19 -6.92
N ASP A 275 37.08 -26.88 -6.98
CA ASP A 275 38.14 -25.88 -7.10
C ASP A 275 38.73 -25.45 -5.73
N GLY A 276 39.01 -24.17 -5.51
CA GLY A 276 39.34 -23.63 -4.19
C GLY A 276 38.11 -23.18 -3.40
N ILE A 277 37.23 -22.41 -4.05
CA ILE A 277 36.09 -21.71 -3.47
C ILE A 277 34.95 -22.69 -3.19
N GLU A 278 34.70 -23.63 -4.10
CA GLU A 278 33.71 -24.71 -3.90
C GLU A 278 34.04 -25.55 -2.66
N LYS A 279 35.32 -25.75 -2.37
CA LYS A 279 35.79 -26.46 -1.16
C LYS A 279 35.63 -25.62 0.10
N ASP A 280 35.81 -24.31 0.04
CA ASP A 280 35.65 -23.41 1.19
C ASP A 280 34.16 -23.20 1.50
N TYR A 281 33.30 -23.04 0.48
CA TYR A 281 31.84 -22.99 0.64
C TYR A 281 31.31 -24.30 1.26
N ALA A 282 31.65 -25.46 0.67
CA ALA A 282 31.25 -26.75 1.21
C ALA A 282 31.78 -27.00 2.64
N ALA A 283 33.02 -26.57 2.94
CA ALA A 283 33.57 -26.65 4.29
C ALA A 283 32.81 -25.78 5.29
N THR A 284 32.45 -24.55 4.92
CA THR A 284 31.70 -23.62 5.78
C THR A 284 30.29 -24.16 6.06
N ILE A 285 29.59 -24.68 5.04
CA ILE A 285 28.29 -25.36 5.22
C ILE A 285 28.43 -26.57 6.16
N THR A 286 29.43 -27.44 5.93
CA THR A 286 29.63 -28.65 6.74
C THR A 286 30.01 -28.31 8.19
N ARG A 287 30.71 -27.20 8.42
CA ARG A 287 31.07 -26.71 9.76
C ARG A 287 29.86 -26.10 10.48
N MET A 288 28.98 -25.42 9.77
CA MET A 288 27.67 -24.99 10.29
C MET A 288 26.79 -26.19 10.64
N ASP A 289 26.66 -27.18 9.75
CA ASP A 289 25.94 -28.44 10.02
C ASP A 289 26.50 -29.18 11.25
N THR A 290 27.83 -29.25 11.38
CA THR A 290 28.50 -29.82 12.56
C THR A 290 28.18 -29.01 13.83
N SER A 291 28.09 -27.67 13.72
CA SER A 291 27.70 -26.79 14.83
C SER A 291 26.27 -27.08 15.28
N VAL A 292 25.34 -27.26 14.33
CA VAL A 292 23.94 -27.60 14.61
C VAL A 292 23.85 -28.99 15.24
N GLY A 293 24.56 -29.99 14.71
CA GLY A 293 24.62 -31.33 15.32
C GLY A 293 25.10 -31.30 16.78
N ALA A 294 26.17 -30.56 17.07
CA ALA A 294 26.67 -30.38 18.43
C ALA A 294 25.69 -29.62 19.34
N ILE A 295 24.92 -28.67 18.79
CA ILE A 295 23.82 -28.01 19.51
C ILE A 295 22.68 -29.00 19.82
N ILE A 296 22.35 -29.93 18.92
CA ILE A 296 21.37 -31.00 19.21
C ILE A 296 21.85 -31.91 20.34
N GLU A 297 23.13 -32.31 20.36
CA GLU A 297 23.65 -33.07 21.50
C GLU A 297 23.63 -32.25 22.80
N ARG A 298 23.91 -30.94 22.76
CA ARG A 298 23.80 -30.03 23.91
C ARG A 298 22.35 -29.84 24.40
N LEU A 299 21.34 -30.06 23.57
CA LEU A 299 19.93 -30.04 24.00
C LEU A 299 19.48 -31.36 24.65
N LYS A 300 20.24 -32.46 24.46
CA LYS A 300 20.03 -33.75 25.15
C LYS A 300 20.73 -33.80 26.49
N ASP A 301 21.97 -33.30 26.55
CA ASP A 301 22.79 -33.19 27.76
C ASP A 301 23.24 -31.72 27.93
N PRO A 302 22.36 -30.82 28.41
CA PRO A 302 22.71 -29.43 28.69
C PRO A 302 23.90 -29.31 29.64
N ASN A 303 23.90 -30.07 30.74
CA ASN A 303 24.88 -29.92 31.82
C ASN A 303 26.26 -30.53 31.48
N GLY A 304 26.33 -31.55 30.62
CA GLY A 304 27.56 -32.19 30.14
C GLY A 304 28.07 -33.35 30.99
N ASP A 305 27.22 -34.08 31.72
CA ASP A 305 27.66 -35.23 32.56
C ASP A 305 27.53 -36.62 31.88
N GLY A 306 26.98 -36.66 30.66
CA GLY A 306 26.80 -37.87 29.86
C GLY A 306 25.47 -38.60 30.09
N LEU A 307 24.47 -37.91 30.62
CA LEU A 307 23.09 -38.37 30.78
C LEU A 307 22.13 -37.50 29.97
N GLU A 308 20.91 -38.01 29.72
CA GLU A 308 19.85 -37.30 28.98
C GLU A 308 18.62 -37.01 29.88
N ASP A 309 18.78 -36.99 31.22
CA ASP A 309 17.65 -36.79 32.15
C ASP A 309 17.33 -35.32 32.49
N ASP A 310 18.15 -34.37 32.01
CA ASP A 310 17.85 -32.94 31.86
C ASP A 310 17.63 -32.50 30.39
N SER A 311 17.42 -33.46 29.47
CA SER A 311 17.14 -33.19 28.06
C SER A 311 15.93 -32.26 27.84
N VAL A 312 16.15 -31.19 27.08
CA VAL A 312 15.10 -30.23 26.66
C VAL A 312 14.70 -30.39 25.20
N LEU A 313 15.40 -31.23 24.43
CA LEU A 313 15.20 -31.39 22.98
C LEU A 313 13.75 -31.73 22.59
N ASP A 314 13.09 -32.61 23.35
CA ASP A 314 11.69 -33.01 23.07
C ASP A 314 10.68 -31.86 23.27
N ASN A 315 11.01 -30.87 24.09
CA ASN A 315 10.22 -29.66 24.30
C ASN A 315 10.87 -28.43 23.64
N THR A 316 11.64 -28.63 22.56
CA THR A 316 12.25 -27.54 21.78
C THR A 316 11.76 -27.57 20.33
N LEU A 317 11.18 -26.45 19.87
CA LEU A 317 10.96 -26.19 18.46
C LEU A 317 12.25 -25.63 17.84
N ILE A 318 12.72 -26.24 16.77
CA ILE A 318 13.90 -25.81 16.00
C ILE A 318 13.44 -25.50 14.58
N ILE A 319 13.59 -24.25 14.13
CA ILE A 319 13.35 -23.84 12.75
C ILE A 319 14.69 -23.44 12.14
N PHE A 320 14.97 -23.89 10.92
CA PHE A 320 16.19 -23.59 10.17
C PHE A 320 15.82 -22.93 8.84
N THR A 321 16.53 -21.85 8.47
CA THR A 321 16.35 -21.13 7.20
C THR A 321 17.60 -20.31 6.82
N SER A 322 17.54 -19.55 5.72
CA SER A 322 18.56 -18.57 5.29
C SER A 322 17.94 -17.17 5.22
N ASP A 323 18.76 -16.11 5.26
CA ASP A 323 18.28 -14.73 5.11
C ASP A 323 18.06 -14.31 3.66
N ASN A 324 18.86 -14.82 2.73
CA ASN A 324 18.66 -14.71 1.28
C ASN A 324 19.31 -15.91 0.57
N GLY A 325 19.09 -16.00 -0.74
CA GLY A 325 19.75 -16.97 -1.61
C GLY A 325 21.27 -16.81 -1.68
N ALA A 326 21.97 -17.72 -2.35
CA ALA A 326 23.44 -17.67 -2.43
C ALA A 326 23.98 -16.40 -3.10
N GLY A 327 25.23 -16.04 -2.73
CA GLY A 327 25.94 -14.86 -3.21
C GLY A 327 25.90 -14.65 -4.74
N PRO A 328 25.98 -13.40 -5.20
CA PRO A 328 25.22 -12.92 -6.35
C PRO A 328 25.60 -13.55 -7.69
N ALA A 329 24.56 -13.87 -8.48
CA ALA A 329 24.62 -14.32 -9.87
C ALA A 329 25.09 -13.20 -10.84
N GLY A 330 26.30 -12.67 -10.63
CA GLY A 330 26.75 -11.41 -11.27
C GLY A 330 28.26 -11.23 -11.45
N GLY A 331 29.10 -12.24 -11.16
CA GLY A 331 30.50 -12.26 -11.62
C GLY A 331 31.47 -11.21 -11.02
N MET A 332 31.16 -10.66 -9.85
CA MET A 332 31.99 -9.65 -9.16
C MET A 332 32.99 -10.28 -8.15
N GLY A 333 34.21 -10.59 -8.58
CA GLY A 333 35.36 -10.88 -7.70
C GLY A 333 35.89 -12.33 -7.69
N GLU A 334 37.12 -12.52 -7.20
CA GLU A 334 37.88 -13.79 -7.28
C GLU A 334 37.62 -14.80 -6.14
N ASN A 335 36.78 -14.46 -5.15
CA ASN A 335 36.56 -15.28 -3.93
C ASN A 335 35.12 -15.82 -3.76
N ARG A 336 34.25 -15.68 -4.78
CA ARG A 336 32.80 -15.98 -4.67
C ARG A 336 32.42 -17.23 -5.46
N ILE A 337 31.50 -18.02 -4.91
CA ILE A 337 30.85 -19.10 -5.65
C ILE A 337 29.76 -18.51 -6.56
N ASN A 338 29.65 -19.03 -7.80
CA ASN A 338 28.77 -18.50 -8.85
C ASN A 338 28.37 -19.64 -9.83
N THR A 339 28.17 -20.84 -9.29
CA THR A 339 27.73 -22.05 -10.00
C THR A 339 26.21 -22.19 -9.80
N PRO A 340 25.38 -22.16 -10.86
CA PRO A 340 23.91 -22.20 -10.72
C PRO A 340 23.39 -23.37 -9.89
N GLU A 341 24.13 -24.48 -9.85
CA GLU A 341 23.80 -25.70 -9.13
C GLU A 341 23.68 -25.51 -7.60
N ILE A 342 24.23 -24.43 -7.01
CA ILE A 342 24.02 -24.08 -5.58
C ILE A 342 22.57 -23.70 -5.26
N GLN A 343 21.77 -23.41 -6.29
CA GLN A 343 20.33 -23.12 -6.18
C GLN A 343 19.46 -24.30 -6.61
N GLY A 344 20.08 -25.43 -6.99
CA GLY A 344 19.41 -26.65 -7.38
C GLY A 344 18.65 -26.50 -8.69
N VAL A 345 17.35 -26.21 -8.60
CA VAL A 345 16.43 -26.03 -9.73
C VAL A 345 15.91 -24.59 -9.88
N LEU A 346 16.26 -23.69 -8.97
CA LEU A 346 15.77 -22.31 -8.92
C LEU A 346 16.68 -21.33 -9.70
N ARG A 347 16.10 -20.27 -10.28
CA ARG A 347 16.82 -19.22 -11.05
C ARG A 347 17.33 -18.11 -10.12
N GLY A 348 18.48 -17.51 -10.44
CA GLY A 348 19.02 -16.35 -9.72
C GLY A 348 19.62 -16.63 -8.33
N GLY A 349 20.03 -15.57 -7.62
CA GLY A 349 20.56 -15.61 -6.25
C GLY A 349 20.41 -14.28 -5.53
N LYS A 350 21.26 -14.00 -4.54
CA LYS A 350 21.25 -12.75 -3.77
C LYS A 350 21.19 -11.53 -4.70
N ARG A 351 20.22 -10.63 -4.49
CA ARG A 351 19.81 -9.49 -5.35
C ARG A 351 18.98 -9.81 -6.61
N ASP A 352 18.54 -11.05 -6.80
CA ASP A 352 17.51 -11.39 -7.80
C ASP A 352 16.15 -11.58 -7.11
N LEU A 353 15.07 -11.20 -7.81
CA LEU A 353 13.69 -11.50 -7.40
C LEU A 353 13.22 -12.90 -7.85
N TYR A 354 14.05 -13.61 -8.61
CA TYR A 354 13.85 -15.01 -8.99
C TYR A 354 13.85 -15.94 -7.76
N GLU A 355 13.23 -17.12 -7.86
CA GLU A 355 13.06 -18.06 -6.75
C GLU A 355 14.38 -18.37 -6.03
N GLY A 356 15.51 -18.47 -6.74
CA GLY A 356 16.81 -18.73 -6.11
C GLY A 356 17.34 -17.56 -5.27
N GLY A 357 16.86 -16.34 -5.49
CA GLY A 357 17.18 -15.18 -4.66
C GLY A 357 16.35 -15.10 -3.38
N ILE A 358 15.04 -15.40 -3.48
CA ILE A 358 14.06 -15.16 -2.41
C ILE A 358 13.50 -16.42 -1.74
N ARG A 359 13.65 -17.63 -2.28
CA ARG A 359 13.11 -18.88 -1.70
C ARG A 359 14.17 -19.69 -0.95
N MET A 360 13.93 -19.94 0.33
CA MET A 360 14.93 -20.40 1.28
C MET A 360 14.91 -21.92 1.50
N PRO A 361 16.06 -22.55 1.84
CA PRO A 361 16.11 -23.93 2.29
C PRO A 361 15.62 -24.03 3.75
N THR A 362 14.34 -24.37 3.96
CA THR A 362 13.69 -24.26 5.28
C THR A 362 13.11 -25.58 5.80
N PHE A 363 13.30 -25.85 7.09
CA PHE A 363 12.58 -26.91 7.83
C PHE A 363 12.20 -26.48 9.25
N ALA A 364 11.24 -27.19 9.84
CA ALA A 364 10.85 -27.10 11.25
C ALA A 364 10.86 -28.49 11.91
N TYR A 365 11.49 -28.60 13.08
CA TYR A 365 11.62 -29.83 13.87
C TYR A 365 11.11 -29.59 15.30
N TRP A 366 10.25 -30.48 15.79
CA TRP A 366 9.79 -30.50 17.18
C TRP A 366 9.29 -31.90 17.50
N ASN A 367 10.06 -32.66 18.28
CA ASN A 367 9.80 -34.09 18.48
C ASN A 367 8.42 -34.36 19.10
N GLY A 368 7.70 -35.35 18.58
CA GLY A 368 6.36 -35.72 19.04
C GLY A 368 5.22 -34.73 18.67
N THR A 369 5.54 -33.50 18.26
CA THR A 369 4.58 -32.47 17.85
C THR A 369 4.47 -32.36 16.33
N ILE A 370 5.61 -32.16 15.64
CA ILE A 370 5.66 -32.16 14.18
C ILE A 370 5.75 -33.61 13.69
N ALA A 371 4.98 -33.96 12.66
CA ALA A 371 5.02 -35.30 12.06
C ALA A 371 6.35 -35.52 11.29
N PRO A 372 7.16 -36.55 11.63
CA PRO A 372 8.46 -36.74 10.98
C PRO A 372 8.36 -37.11 9.50
N GLY A 373 9.13 -36.42 8.66
CA GLY A 373 9.12 -36.57 7.20
C GLY A 373 7.88 -35.96 6.55
N ALA A 374 7.35 -34.88 7.14
CA ALA A 374 6.30 -34.08 6.53
C ALA A 374 6.88 -33.06 5.53
N GLU A 375 6.03 -32.61 4.62
CA GLU A 375 6.33 -31.54 3.65
C GLU A 375 5.12 -30.59 3.61
N SER A 376 5.36 -29.31 3.39
CA SER A 376 4.30 -28.30 3.23
C SER A 376 4.65 -27.30 2.13
N ASP A 377 3.69 -27.09 1.23
CA ASP A 377 3.73 -26.07 0.17
C ASP A 377 3.01 -24.76 0.60
N LEU A 378 2.81 -24.54 1.91
CA LEU A 378 2.33 -23.27 2.44
C LEU A 378 3.30 -22.14 2.02
N LEU A 379 2.76 -21.07 1.41
CA LEU A 379 3.48 -19.82 1.21
C LEU A 379 3.78 -19.19 2.58
N ASN A 380 5.06 -19.19 2.98
CA ASN A 380 5.51 -18.53 4.20
C ASN A 380 6.68 -17.57 3.94
N ASP A 381 6.88 -16.64 4.87
CA ASP A 381 7.88 -15.57 4.86
C ASP A 381 8.63 -15.62 6.20
N LEU A 382 9.83 -15.02 6.30
CA LEU A 382 10.47 -14.76 7.59
C LEU A 382 9.60 -13.86 8.49
N ALA A 383 8.80 -12.95 7.92
CA ALA A 383 7.83 -12.13 8.66
C ALA A 383 6.83 -12.97 9.48
N ASP A 384 6.50 -14.20 9.04
CA ASP A 384 5.57 -15.09 9.74
C ASP A 384 6.11 -15.58 11.09
N PHE A 385 7.43 -15.48 11.33
CA PHE A 385 8.03 -15.97 12.55
C PHE A 385 7.60 -15.16 13.78
N GLN A 386 7.45 -13.83 13.71
CA GLN A 386 6.97 -13.05 14.87
C GLN A 386 5.55 -13.48 15.29
N ALA A 387 4.65 -13.67 14.33
CA ALA A 387 3.29 -14.14 14.59
C ALA A 387 3.27 -15.58 15.16
N THR A 388 4.12 -16.46 14.61
CA THR A 388 4.28 -17.85 15.10
C THR A 388 4.84 -17.89 16.53
N ALA A 389 5.80 -17.02 16.82
CA ALA A 389 6.43 -16.85 18.12
C ALA A 389 5.43 -16.29 19.15
N ALA A 390 4.58 -15.34 18.78
CA ALA A 390 3.52 -14.83 19.64
C ALA A 390 2.50 -15.91 20.03
N ASP A 391 2.02 -16.71 19.06
CA ASP A 391 1.13 -17.85 19.32
C ASP A 391 1.77 -18.89 20.25
N LEU A 392 3.05 -19.23 20.04
CA LEU A 392 3.82 -20.13 20.92
C LEU A 392 4.03 -19.57 22.34
N GLY A 393 4.15 -18.26 22.45
CA GLY A 393 4.19 -17.54 23.73
C GLY A 393 2.82 -17.39 24.41
N GLY A 394 1.71 -17.63 23.69
CA GLY A 394 0.37 -17.34 24.18
C GLY A 394 0.08 -15.83 24.34
N VAL A 395 0.83 -14.99 23.63
CA VAL A 395 0.70 -13.52 23.62
C VAL A 395 0.13 -13.05 22.28
N LEU A 396 -0.25 -11.77 22.20
CA LEU A 396 -0.67 -11.15 20.94
C LEU A 396 0.50 -10.34 20.37
N PRO A 397 0.82 -10.45 19.07
CA PRO A 397 1.71 -9.50 18.43
C PRO A 397 1.03 -8.13 18.34
N ARG A 398 1.80 -7.07 18.08
CA ARG A 398 1.25 -5.74 17.77
C ARG A 398 0.27 -5.85 16.59
N VAL A 399 -0.82 -5.08 16.64
CA VAL A 399 -1.87 -5.14 15.61
C VAL A 399 -1.37 -4.72 14.23
N GLY A 400 -1.79 -5.45 13.20
CA GLY A 400 -1.51 -5.09 11.80
C GLY A 400 -0.17 -5.55 11.22
N ILE A 401 0.62 -6.36 11.91
CA ILE A 401 1.82 -6.99 11.29
C ILE A 401 1.45 -7.80 10.04
N ASP A 402 2.39 -7.95 9.10
CA ASP A 402 2.19 -8.75 7.88
C ASP A 402 2.32 -10.25 8.11
N GLY A 403 3.10 -10.64 9.12
CA GLY A 403 3.34 -12.01 9.52
C GLY A 403 2.07 -12.76 9.92
N VAL A 404 1.97 -14.01 9.47
CA VAL A 404 0.84 -14.91 9.67
C VAL A 404 1.37 -16.21 10.28
N SER A 405 0.95 -16.52 11.50
CA SER A 405 1.43 -17.69 12.25
C SER A 405 1.31 -18.98 11.44
N ILE A 406 2.42 -19.71 11.27
CA ILE A 406 2.46 -21.03 10.63
C ILE A 406 2.26 -22.18 11.64
N LEU A 407 2.06 -21.86 12.92
CA LEU A 407 1.92 -22.85 13.99
C LEU A 407 0.81 -23.90 13.74
N PRO A 408 -0.37 -23.56 13.18
CA PRO A 408 -1.41 -24.54 12.87
C PRO A 408 -0.98 -25.54 11.80
N THR A 409 -0.17 -25.13 10.80
CA THR A 409 0.42 -26.03 9.82
C THR A 409 1.49 -26.94 10.44
N LEU A 410 2.35 -26.41 11.32
CA LEU A 410 3.39 -27.22 11.98
C LEU A 410 2.81 -28.30 12.91
N THR A 411 1.83 -27.93 13.74
CA THR A 411 1.24 -28.84 14.74
C THR A 411 0.09 -29.70 14.21
N GLY A 412 -0.59 -29.25 13.15
CA GLY A 412 -1.88 -29.79 12.73
C GLY A 412 -3.06 -29.44 13.66
N GLU A 413 -2.85 -28.55 14.64
CA GLU A 413 -3.89 -28.08 15.57
C GLU A 413 -4.27 -26.62 15.31
N GLY A 414 -5.57 -26.35 15.14
CA GLY A 414 -6.11 -25.00 14.91
C GLY A 414 -6.60 -24.79 13.47
N GLU A 415 -6.55 -23.54 13.01
CA GLU A 415 -6.93 -23.12 11.66
C GLU A 415 -5.80 -22.28 11.08
N GLN A 416 -5.21 -22.74 9.96
CA GLN A 416 -4.15 -21.98 9.29
C GLN A 416 -4.76 -20.77 8.57
N ARG A 417 -4.41 -19.56 9.05
CA ARG A 417 -4.72 -18.32 8.34
C ARG A 417 -3.86 -18.22 7.08
N LEU A 418 -4.43 -17.63 6.04
CA LEU A 418 -3.77 -17.40 4.75
C LEU A 418 -3.83 -15.92 4.38
N ARG A 419 -2.72 -15.35 3.92
CA ARG A 419 -2.68 -14.07 3.20
C ARG A 419 -2.78 -14.34 1.70
N LYS A 420 -3.17 -13.33 0.91
CA LYS A 420 -3.39 -13.48 -0.54
C LYS A 420 -2.09 -13.75 -1.31
N GLY A 421 -1.01 -13.10 -0.92
CA GLY A 421 0.31 -13.29 -1.53
C GLY A 421 1.46 -12.82 -0.66
N LEU A 422 2.67 -12.93 -1.23
CA LEU A 422 3.94 -12.46 -0.66
C LEU A 422 4.51 -11.36 -1.57
N LEU A 423 4.98 -10.25 -0.99
CA LEU A 423 5.66 -9.16 -1.70
C LEU A 423 7.14 -9.13 -1.31
N PHE A 424 8.03 -9.05 -2.29
CA PHE A 424 9.47 -8.85 -2.08
C PHE A 424 10.01 -7.79 -3.05
N GLU A 425 10.98 -7.01 -2.57
CA GLU A 425 11.54 -5.86 -3.29
C GLU A 425 13.08 -5.95 -3.36
N ASN A 426 13.65 -5.29 -4.36
CA ASN A 426 15.09 -5.33 -4.68
C ASN A 426 15.66 -3.93 -4.84
N ASP A 427 15.51 -3.13 -3.80
CA ASP A 427 15.89 -1.73 -3.85
C ASP A 427 17.37 -1.51 -3.53
N GLN A 428 18.23 -2.02 -4.41
CA GLN A 428 19.67 -1.77 -4.34
C GLN A 428 20.00 -0.47 -5.09
N PRO A 429 20.74 0.46 -4.47
CA PRO A 429 20.99 1.78 -5.05
C PRO A 429 21.89 1.69 -6.30
N SER A 430 21.36 2.24 -7.39
CA SER A 430 22.11 3.22 -8.16
C SER A 430 22.46 4.41 -7.24
N TRP A 431 23.54 5.15 -7.49
CA TRP A 431 23.85 6.38 -6.72
C TRP A 431 23.02 7.59 -7.17
N LEU A 432 21.78 7.32 -7.59
CA LEU A 432 20.76 8.22 -8.12
C LEU A 432 19.43 7.76 -7.53
N SER A 433 18.68 8.70 -6.96
CA SER A 433 17.33 8.49 -6.43
C SER A 433 16.32 8.59 -7.57
N GLU A 434 15.76 7.46 -7.99
CA GLU A 434 14.70 7.37 -9.00
C GLU A 434 13.60 6.42 -8.44
N PRO A 435 12.30 6.75 -8.58
CA PRO A 435 11.22 6.15 -7.76
C PRO A 435 10.85 4.70 -8.12
N ASP A 436 11.19 4.22 -9.31
CA ASP A 436 10.92 2.84 -9.70
C ASP A 436 11.77 1.84 -8.90
N THR A 437 11.12 0.97 -8.12
CA THR A 437 11.76 -0.16 -7.43
C THR A 437 11.45 -1.49 -8.13
N ASP A 438 12.47 -2.34 -8.31
CA ASP A 438 12.30 -3.73 -8.77
C ASP A 438 11.52 -4.53 -7.71
N TRP A 439 10.36 -5.10 -8.03
CA TRP A 439 9.52 -5.85 -7.09
C TRP A 439 8.89 -7.13 -7.67
N THR A 440 8.51 -8.08 -6.79
CA THR A 440 7.76 -9.28 -7.18
C THR A 440 6.66 -9.61 -6.18
N ILE A 441 5.52 -10.08 -6.70
CA ILE A 441 4.44 -10.67 -5.89
C ILE A 441 4.20 -12.14 -6.27
N ILE A 442 4.00 -12.98 -5.26
CA ILE A 442 3.65 -14.40 -5.39
C ILE A 442 2.23 -14.62 -4.82
N VAL A 443 1.29 -15.07 -5.65
CA VAL A 443 -0.11 -15.38 -5.28
C VAL A 443 -0.43 -16.81 -5.74
N GLY A 444 -0.58 -17.71 -4.77
CA GLY A 444 -0.68 -19.15 -5.07
C GLY A 444 0.54 -19.63 -5.87
N ASP A 445 0.31 -20.15 -7.08
CA ASP A 445 1.38 -20.59 -7.99
C ASP A 445 1.79 -19.53 -9.02
N MET A 446 1.15 -18.36 -9.03
CA MET A 446 1.47 -17.28 -9.96
C MET A 446 2.47 -16.31 -9.35
N LYS A 447 3.46 -15.89 -10.13
CA LYS A 447 4.47 -14.91 -9.73
C LYS A 447 4.66 -13.86 -10.81
N LEU A 448 4.43 -12.60 -10.46
CA LEU A 448 4.72 -11.44 -11.31
C LEU A 448 6.00 -10.76 -10.81
N ILE A 449 6.91 -10.44 -11.72
CA ILE A 449 8.10 -9.62 -11.47
C ILE A 449 7.95 -8.33 -12.29
N ARG A 450 7.97 -7.18 -11.61
CA ARG A 450 8.12 -5.86 -12.25
C ARG A 450 9.56 -5.36 -12.09
N ARG A 451 10.08 -4.65 -13.09
CA ARG A 451 11.49 -4.22 -13.16
C ARG A 451 11.63 -2.80 -13.73
N ARG A 452 12.58 -2.03 -13.19
CA ARG A 452 13.04 -0.72 -13.69
C ARG A 452 13.37 -0.70 -15.18
N ASP A 453 13.90 -1.81 -15.70
CA ASP A 453 14.27 -1.93 -17.13
C ASP A 453 13.07 -2.22 -18.05
N GLY A 454 11.85 -2.25 -17.52
CA GLY A 454 10.61 -2.55 -18.23
C GLY A 454 10.46 -4.02 -18.64
N VAL A 455 11.42 -4.89 -18.33
CA VAL A 455 11.42 -6.32 -18.71
C VAL A 455 10.59 -7.13 -17.71
N ASN A 456 9.30 -6.86 -17.71
CA ASN A 456 8.35 -7.47 -16.79
C ASN A 456 8.08 -8.94 -17.17
N GLU A 457 7.99 -9.84 -16.18
CA GLU A 457 7.88 -11.29 -16.40
C GLU A 457 6.80 -11.91 -15.49
N LEU A 458 6.00 -12.84 -16.03
CA LEU A 458 4.94 -13.58 -15.30
C LEU A 458 5.22 -15.09 -15.39
N TYR A 459 5.24 -15.79 -14.26
CA TYR A 459 5.54 -17.23 -14.17
C TYR A 459 4.43 -18.02 -13.47
N ASN A 460 4.31 -19.31 -13.82
CA ASN A 460 3.51 -20.30 -13.09
C ASN A 460 4.45 -21.32 -12.44
N LEU A 461 4.73 -21.15 -11.15
CA LEU A 461 5.74 -21.89 -10.40
C LEU A 461 5.42 -23.39 -10.25
N ALA A 462 4.15 -23.79 -10.34
CA ALA A 462 3.75 -25.21 -10.32
C ALA A 462 4.14 -25.95 -11.61
N THR A 463 4.43 -25.23 -12.71
CA THR A 463 4.88 -25.82 -13.98
C THR A 463 6.30 -25.41 -14.38
N ASP A 464 6.79 -24.28 -13.89
CA ASP A 464 8.07 -23.67 -14.24
C ASP A 464 8.77 -23.08 -13.00
N VAL A 465 9.02 -23.92 -11.98
CA VAL A 465 9.69 -23.52 -10.71
C VAL A 465 11.11 -22.95 -10.88
N GLY A 466 11.73 -23.21 -12.04
CA GLY A 466 13.02 -22.63 -12.43
C GLY A 466 12.89 -21.36 -13.29
N GLU A 467 11.69 -20.79 -13.42
CA GLU A 467 11.39 -19.51 -14.08
C GLU A 467 12.11 -19.38 -15.43
N ALA A 468 12.01 -20.39 -16.30
CA ALA A 468 12.70 -20.44 -17.58
C ALA A 468 11.80 -20.06 -18.77
N ASN A 469 10.48 -19.96 -18.57
CA ASN A 469 9.47 -19.84 -19.61
C ASN A 469 8.37 -18.85 -19.18
N PRO A 470 8.61 -17.52 -19.22
CA PRO A 470 7.59 -16.54 -18.84
C PRO A 470 6.36 -16.63 -19.74
N LEU A 471 5.19 -16.41 -19.15
CA LEU A 471 3.90 -16.33 -19.83
C LEU A 471 3.77 -15.01 -20.59
N ASP A 472 2.98 -15.03 -21.66
CA ASP A 472 2.67 -13.82 -22.44
C ASP A 472 1.77 -12.88 -21.61
N LEU A 473 2.29 -11.69 -21.27
CA LEU A 473 1.59 -10.73 -20.41
C LEU A 473 0.26 -10.26 -21.02
N ALA A 474 0.20 -10.03 -22.33
CA ALA A 474 -1.01 -9.53 -22.99
C ALA A 474 -2.11 -10.59 -23.01
N ALA A 475 -1.76 -11.87 -23.20
CA ALA A 475 -2.68 -12.99 -23.10
C ALA A 475 -3.18 -13.27 -21.66
N ASN A 476 -2.54 -12.67 -20.64
CA ASN A 476 -2.86 -12.83 -19.22
C ASN A 476 -3.20 -11.49 -18.54
N ALA A 477 -3.51 -10.43 -19.30
CA ALA A 477 -3.56 -9.05 -18.80
C ALA A 477 -4.45 -8.84 -17.56
N ALA A 478 -5.61 -9.49 -17.48
CA ALA A 478 -6.50 -9.42 -16.31
C ALA A 478 -5.86 -10.01 -15.03
N LEU A 479 -5.10 -11.10 -15.16
CA LEU A 479 -4.34 -11.67 -14.04
C LEU A 479 -3.13 -10.81 -13.67
N VAL A 480 -2.47 -10.20 -14.66
CA VAL A 480 -1.38 -9.24 -14.39
C VAL A 480 -1.93 -8.06 -13.57
N ALA A 481 -3.04 -7.46 -13.97
CA ALA A 481 -3.70 -6.39 -13.24
C ALA A 481 -4.17 -6.80 -11.82
N GLU A 482 -4.69 -8.03 -11.64
CA GLU A 482 -5.02 -8.56 -10.31
C GLU A 482 -3.78 -8.64 -9.40
N LEU A 483 -2.66 -9.15 -9.92
CA LEU A 483 -1.40 -9.26 -9.18
C LEU A 483 -0.81 -7.87 -8.86
N GLU A 484 -0.92 -6.91 -9.76
CA GLU A 484 -0.47 -5.52 -9.53
C GLU A 484 -1.31 -4.81 -8.47
N ALA A 485 -2.65 -4.89 -8.55
CA ALA A 485 -3.53 -4.34 -7.55
C ALA A 485 -3.26 -4.95 -6.15
N LEU A 486 -2.89 -6.23 -6.08
CA LEU A 486 -2.44 -6.86 -4.85
C LEU A 486 -1.04 -6.39 -4.40
N ALA A 487 -0.09 -6.15 -5.31
CA ALA A 487 1.25 -5.70 -4.98
C ALA A 487 1.25 -4.27 -4.42
N PHE A 488 0.62 -3.32 -5.11
CA PHE A 488 0.47 -1.95 -4.61
C PHE A 488 -0.33 -1.92 -3.30
N ALA A 489 -1.36 -2.76 -3.17
CA ALA A 489 -2.07 -2.90 -1.90
C ALA A 489 -1.17 -3.43 -0.78
N GLU A 490 -0.26 -4.39 -1.03
CA GLU A 490 0.76 -4.86 -0.07
C GLU A 490 1.95 -3.88 0.08
N GLY A 491 1.93 -2.70 -0.55
CA GLY A 491 2.94 -1.65 -0.33
C GLY A 491 4.11 -1.63 -1.31
N ALA A 492 4.00 -2.28 -2.47
CA ALA A 492 5.03 -2.25 -3.50
C ALA A 492 5.30 -0.83 -4.03
N ALA A 493 6.57 -0.50 -4.31
CA ALA A 493 7.01 0.76 -4.89
C ALA A 493 6.58 2.02 -4.11
N LYS A 494 6.56 1.93 -2.77
CA LYS A 494 6.33 3.07 -1.88
C LYS A 494 7.64 3.83 -1.58
N PRO A 495 7.58 5.13 -1.20
CA PRO A 495 8.77 5.98 -1.05
C PRO A 495 9.77 5.53 0.02
N ASP A 496 11.02 5.98 -0.11
CA ASP A 496 12.09 5.80 0.89
C ASP A 496 11.61 6.00 2.34
N ALA A 497 11.92 5.03 3.20
CA ALA A 497 11.55 5.00 4.62
C ALA A 497 10.03 4.95 4.91
N TYR A 498 9.22 4.43 3.98
CA TYR A 498 7.83 4.02 4.22
C TYR A 498 7.76 2.81 5.18
N GLY A 499 7.95 3.06 6.48
CA GLY A 499 7.91 2.04 7.53
C GLY A 499 6.65 2.13 8.39
N THR A 500 6.07 0.96 8.73
CA THR A 500 4.98 0.78 9.71
C THR A 500 5.19 1.71 10.91
N SER A 501 4.18 2.49 11.28
CA SER A 501 4.34 3.52 12.33
C SER A 501 3.38 3.29 13.50
N TYR A 502 3.95 3.18 14.70
CA TYR A 502 3.20 2.78 15.90
C TYR A 502 2.60 4.02 16.58
N ARG A 503 1.30 3.92 16.92
CA ARG A 503 0.53 5.01 17.53
C ARG A 503 -0.36 4.49 18.63
N ASP A 504 -0.40 5.20 19.75
CA ASP A 504 -1.27 4.88 20.88
C ASP A 504 -2.22 6.05 21.15
N TRP A 505 -3.44 5.72 21.54
CA TRP A 505 -4.48 6.69 21.86
C TRP A 505 -4.30 7.26 23.27
N VAL A 506 -4.32 8.58 23.37
CA VAL A 506 -4.26 9.32 24.65
C VAL A 506 -5.50 10.19 24.89
N GLY A 507 -6.46 10.19 23.96
CA GLY A 507 -7.70 10.97 24.05
C GLY A 507 -8.64 10.52 25.17
N GLY A 508 -9.42 11.48 25.67
CA GLY A 508 -10.38 11.29 26.76
C GLY A 508 -11.75 10.75 26.33
N ASP A 509 -12.66 10.61 27.30
CA ASP A 509 -14.07 10.32 27.06
C ASP A 509 -14.74 11.50 26.35
N GLY A 510 -15.24 11.26 25.13
CA GLY A 510 -15.83 12.26 24.24
C GLY A 510 -14.93 12.71 23.07
N ASP A 511 -13.66 12.30 23.03
CA ASP A 511 -12.72 12.74 21.99
C ASP A 511 -12.95 12.06 20.63
N ARG A 512 -12.50 12.72 19.56
CA ARG A 512 -12.63 12.28 18.17
C ARG A 512 -11.31 11.74 17.65
N VAL A 513 -11.33 10.57 17.03
CA VAL A 513 -10.11 9.86 16.55
C VAL A 513 -9.44 10.51 15.35
N THR A 514 -10.15 11.42 14.67
CA THR A 514 -9.63 12.34 13.66
C THR A 514 -8.77 13.46 14.27
N ASN A 515 -8.81 13.68 15.59
CA ASN A 515 -7.97 14.67 16.26
C ASN A 515 -6.51 14.20 16.35
N ALA A 516 -5.64 14.82 15.55
CA ALA A 516 -4.20 14.52 15.56
C ALA A 516 -3.48 14.73 16.90
N ALA A 517 -4.08 15.50 17.82
CA ALA A 517 -3.56 15.72 19.17
C ALA A 517 -4.04 14.70 20.23
N SER A 518 -4.90 13.75 19.86
CA SER A 518 -5.34 12.64 20.74
C SER A 518 -4.58 11.32 20.49
N TRP A 519 -3.59 11.33 19.60
CA TRP A 519 -2.66 10.23 19.32
C TRP A 519 -1.23 10.61 19.72
N GLU A 520 -0.46 9.64 20.22
CA GLU A 520 0.99 9.78 20.46
C GLU A 520 1.80 8.67 19.77
N VAL A 521 3.08 8.93 19.50
CA VAL A 521 4.05 7.94 18.99
C VAL A 521 4.53 7.03 20.14
N THR A 522 4.52 5.70 19.91
CA THR A 522 4.78 4.61 20.87
C THR A 522 6.24 4.50 21.39
N SER A 523 6.94 5.63 21.56
CA SER A 523 8.31 5.69 22.11
C SER A 523 8.65 7.13 22.51
N ALA A 524 8.49 8.05 21.56
CA ALA A 524 9.03 9.41 21.62
C ALA A 524 8.23 10.39 22.50
N GLY A 525 6.92 10.17 22.67
CA GLY A 525 6.03 11.04 23.45
C GLY A 525 5.79 12.40 22.81
N GLY A 526 4.77 12.48 21.95
CA GLY A 526 4.40 13.69 21.21
C GLY A 526 3.29 13.42 20.20
N PRO A 527 2.62 14.47 19.67
CA PRO A 527 1.43 14.33 18.83
C PRO A 527 1.71 13.49 17.57
N GLY A 528 0.89 12.45 17.36
CA GLY A 528 1.15 11.39 16.39
C GLY A 528 0.69 11.65 14.95
N GLY A 529 -0.11 12.69 14.70
CA GLY A 529 -0.72 12.97 13.40
C GLY A 529 -2.15 12.40 13.26
N THR A 530 -2.70 12.41 12.05
CA THR A 530 -3.96 11.72 11.71
C THR A 530 -3.71 10.28 11.27
N PRO A 531 -4.63 9.32 11.52
CA PRO A 531 -4.52 7.95 11.03
C PRO A 531 -4.25 7.87 9.52
N ASN A 532 -3.30 7.00 9.14
CA ASN A 532 -3.01 6.65 7.74
C ASN A 532 -2.58 5.18 7.62
N ASP A 533 -2.47 4.67 6.39
CA ASP A 533 -2.26 3.25 6.09
C ASP A 533 -0.89 2.67 6.51
N THR A 534 0.06 3.46 7.04
CA THR A 534 1.24 2.92 7.76
C THR A 534 0.92 2.50 9.20
N TRP A 535 -0.23 2.89 9.77
CA TRP A 535 -0.39 2.91 11.22
C TRP A 535 -0.67 1.54 11.82
N SER A 536 0.11 1.19 12.85
CA SER A 536 -0.29 0.20 13.85
C SER A 536 -0.88 0.93 15.06
N ALA A 537 -2.20 1.12 15.04
CA ALA A 537 -2.92 1.98 15.98
C ALA A 537 -3.51 1.21 17.18
N LEU A 538 -3.18 1.62 18.40
CA LEU A 538 -3.76 1.07 19.64
C LEU A 538 -4.68 2.09 20.30
N LEU A 539 -5.99 1.89 20.13
CA LEU A 539 -7.04 2.62 20.81
C LEU A 539 -7.29 2.04 22.21
N ALA A 540 -6.37 2.31 23.14
CA ALA A 540 -6.45 1.91 24.54
C ALA A 540 -7.10 3.01 25.42
N GLY A 541 -8.02 2.64 26.31
CA GLY A 541 -8.78 3.60 27.10
C GLY A 541 -7.99 4.31 28.21
N ALA A 542 -8.31 5.59 28.46
CA ALA A 542 -7.68 6.40 29.49
C ALA A 542 -7.80 5.74 30.89
N ALA A 543 -6.68 5.64 31.62
CA ALA A 543 -6.54 4.82 32.83
C ALA A 543 -7.42 5.25 34.05
N SER A 544 -8.28 6.26 33.91
CA SER A 544 -9.14 6.82 34.95
C SER A 544 -10.58 6.27 35.01
N GLY A 545 -11.06 5.55 34.00
CA GLY A 545 -12.42 4.98 33.96
C GLY A 545 -12.78 4.34 32.62
N ASP A 546 -14.04 3.94 32.44
CA ASP A 546 -14.59 3.66 31.11
C ASP A 546 -14.54 4.94 30.24
N ALA A 547 -14.26 4.82 28.94
CA ALA A 547 -14.19 5.95 28.03
C ALA A 547 -14.76 5.62 26.63
N THR A 548 -15.23 6.67 25.93
CA THR A 548 -15.82 6.61 24.60
C THR A 548 -15.09 7.55 23.64
N ALA A 549 -14.49 7.01 22.58
CA ALA A 549 -13.98 7.77 21.44
C ALA A 549 -14.94 7.67 20.25
N PHE A 550 -14.88 8.65 19.35
CA PHE A 550 -15.77 8.76 18.19
C PHE A 550 -14.96 8.78 16.88
N ALA A 551 -15.36 7.97 15.91
CA ALA A 551 -14.90 8.03 14.53
C ALA A 551 -15.95 8.74 13.68
N ASP A 552 -15.60 9.95 13.26
CA ASP A 552 -16.49 10.92 12.62
C ASP A 552 -16.12 11.24 11.16
N GLY A 553 -15.08 10.57 10.67
CA GLY A 553 -14.72 10.43 9.26
C GLY A 553 -14.11 9.05 9.04
N PRO A 554 -13.44 8.81 7.90
CA PRO A 554 -12.66 7.60 7.69
C PRO A 554 -11.51 7.47 8.69
N ILE A 555 -11.32 6.25 9.21
CA ILE A 555 -10.06 5.78 9.79
C ILE A 555 -9.50 4.75 8.83
N GLU A 556 -8.27 4.97 8.36
CA GLU A 556 -7.54 4.00 7.56
C GLU A 556 -6.18 3.77 8.21
N THR A 557 -5.85 2.50 8.46
CA THR A 557 -4.62 2.07 9.14
C THR A 557 -4.12 0.74 8.61
N LEU A 558 -2.84 0.44 8.81
CA LEU A 558 -2.29 -0.91 8.58
C LEU A 558 -2.99 -1.92 9.50
N GLY A 559 -3.17 -1.56 10.77
CA GLY A 559 -4.06 -2.26 11.69
C GLY A 559 -4.50 -1.38 12.85
N VAL A 560 -5.63 -1.73 13.47
CA VAL A 560 -6.20 -0.96 14.58
C VAL A 560 -6.80 -1.87 15.65
N GLU A 561 -6.31 -1.74 16.87
CA GLU A 561 -6.77 -2.47 18.06
C GLU A 561 -7.55 -1.56 18.98
N VAL A 562 -8.76 -1.97 19.40
CA VAL A 562 -9.51 -1.32 20.48
C VAL A 562 -9.43 -2.20 21.72
N ALA A 563 -8.95 -1.65 22.84
CA ALA A 563 -8.63 -2.43 24.05
C ALA A 563 -8.96 -1.70 25.37
N GLY A 564 -9.42 -2.46 26.37
CA GLY A 564 -9.71 -1.96 27.71
C GLY A 564 -8.47 -1.96 28.62
N VAL A 565 -8.34 -0.94 29.46
CA VAL A 565 -7.17 -0.76 30.35
C VAL A 565 -7.58 -0.87 31.81
N ASN A 566 -6.80 -1.59 32.63
CA ASN A 566 -7.07 -1.82 34.06
C ASN A 566 -8.46 -2.43 34.39
N GLY A 567 -9.12 -3.06 33.41
CA GLY A 567 -10.48 -3.59 33.54
C GLY A 567 -11.60 -2.58 33.27
N ASN A 568 -11.27 -1.37 32.83
CA ASN A 568 -12.21 -0.42 32.26
C ASN A 568 -12.47 -0.74 30.76
N THR A 569 -13.58 -0.23 30.24
CA THR A 569 -14.00 -0.39 28.84
C THR A 569 -13.53 0.79 27.99
N GLN A 570 -12.90 0.51 26.84
CA GLN A 570 -12.73 1.51 25.77
C GLN A 570 -13.75 1.26 24.67
N THR A 571 -14.64 2.22 24.45
CA THR A 571 -15.62 2.18 23.36
C THR A 571 -15.19 3.07 22.20
N LEU A 572 -15.14 2.53 20.99
CA LEU A 572 -15.10 3.30 19.75
C LEU A 572 -16.50 3.30 19.12
N ILE A 573 -17.09 4.47 18.96
CA ILE A 573 -18.33 4.66 18.20
C ILE A 573 -17.96 5.13 16.80
N VAL A 574 -18.32 4.37 15.76
CA VAL A 574 -18.19 4.81 14.37
C VAL A 574 -19.51 5.47 13.96
N GLU A 575 -19.48 6.78 13.78
CA GLU A 575 -20.65 7.62 13.50
C GLU A 575 -21.17 7.39 12.06
N SER A 576 -22.41 7.80 11.79
CA SER A 576 -23.02 7.65 10.47
C SER A 576 -22.30 8.51 9.43
N GLY A 577 -21.67 7.85 8.45
CA GLY A 577 -20.78 8.49 7.46
C GLY A 577 -19.29 8.28 7.73
N GLY A 578 -18.91 7.76 8.91
CA GLY A 578 -17.54 7.31 9.19
C GLY A 578 -17.28 5.87 8.73
N SER A 579 -15.99 5.51 8.65
CA SER A 579 -15.52 4.15 8.39
C SER A 579 -14.38 3.78 9.34
N LEU A 580 -14.21 2.48 9.58
CA LEU A 580 -13.06 1.92 10.30
C LEU A 580 -12.42 0.86 9.41
N SER A 581 -11.23 1.17 8.87
CA SER A 581 -10.45 0.28 8.01
C SER A 581 -9.12 -0.04 8.68
N GLY A 582 -8.86 -1.33 8.90
CA GLY A 582 -7.56 -1.86 9.33
C GLY A 582 -7.10 -2.89 8.31
N ARG A 583 -6.19 -2.51 7.42
CA ARG A 583 -5.78 -3.28 6.23
C ARG A 583 -5.49 -4.75 6.55
N ASN A 584 -4.52 -4.98 7.44
CA ASN A 584 -4.12 -6.30 7.91
C ASN A 584 -5.03 -6.79 9.04
N GLU A 585 -5.44 -5.91 9.96
CA GLU A 585 -6.23 -6.32 11.12
C GLU A 585 -7.08 -5.18 11.71
N VAL A 586 -8.37 -5.44 11.95
CA VAL A 586 -9.14 -4.73 12.98
C VAL A 586 -9.35 -5.66 14.17
N ARG A 587 -8.81 -5.31 15.33
CA ARG A 587 -8.84 -6.13 16.55
C ARG A 587 -9.71 -5.49 17.62
N VAL A 588 -10.67 -6.23 18.16
CA VAL A 588 -11.45 -5.84 19.34
C VAL A 588 -11.02 -6.74 20.50
N ASN A 589 -10.12 -6.24 21.34
CA ASN A 589 -9.50 -7.00 22.43
C ASN A 589 -10.35 -6.94 23.72
N THR A 590 -9.88 -7.58 24.79
CA THR A 590 -10.50 -7.60 26.12
C THR A 590 -10.84 -6.19 26.61
N GLY A 591 -12.12 -5.91 26.89
CA GLY A 591 -12.60 -4.59 27.31
C GLY A 591 -12.60 -3.54 26.20
N GLY A 592 -12.21 -3.89 24.98
CA GLY A 592 -12.45 -3.10 23.79
C GLY A 592 -13.88 -3.29 23.27
N ARG A 593 -14.47 -2.22 22.76
CA ARG A 593 -15.86 -2.21 22.28
C ARG A 593 -16.00 -1.35 21.03
N VAL A 594 -16.44 -1.92 19.91
CA VAL A 594 -16.70 -1.18 18.66
C VAL A 594 -18.20 -1.13 18.39
N VAL A 595 -18.74 0.06 18.11
CA VAL A 595 -20.18 0.27 17.88
C VAL A 595 -20.40 1.02 16.57
N LEU A 596 -20.98 0.36 15.57
CA LEU A 596 -21.28 0.96 14.27
C LEU A 596 -22.66 1.65 14.28
N GLN A 597 -22.75 2.85 13.70
CA GLN A 597 -24.00 3.63 13.56
C GLN A 597 -24.40 3.86 12.09
N ASN A 598 -24.70 2.78 11.38
CA ASN A 598 -24.80 2.73 9.91
C ASN A 598 -23.48 3.13 9.23
N ALA A 599 -22.38 2.70 9.83
CA ALA A 599 -21.00 2.94 9.39
C ALA A 599 -20.42 1.71 8.67
N ALA A 600 -19.24 1.87 8.06
CA ALA A 600 -18.48 0.77 7.46
C ALA A 600 -17.36 0.25 8.37
N LEU A 601 -17.14 -1.06 8.35
CA LEU A 601 -15.99 -1.75 8.95
C LEU A 601 -15.30 -2.59 7.87
N HIS A 602 -13.99 -2.41 7.69
CA HIS A 602 -13.21 -3.09 6.66
C HIS A 602 -11.89 -3.67 7.19
N SER A 603 -11.53 -4.84 6.67
CA SER A 603 -10.15 -5.32 6.63
C SER A 603 -9.93 -6.15 5.36
N ALA A 604 -8.76 -6.00 4.73
CA ALA A 604 -8.37 -6.79 3.58
C ALA A 604 -7.97 -8.22 3.96
N ARG A 605 -7.59 -8.45 5.23
CA ARG A 605 -7.26 -9.77 5.78
C ARG A 605 -8.27 -10.23 6.84
N TRP A 606 -8.32 -9.65 8.05
CA TRP A 606 -9.25 -10.10 9.12
C TRP A 606 -9.73 -9.06 10.14
N ILE A 607 -10.91 -9.34 10.70
CA ILE A 607 -11.49 -8.69 11.87
C ILE A 607 -11.47 -9.70 13.03
N ASP A 608 -10.62 -9.50 14.04
CA ASP A 608 -10.58 -10.34 15.24
C ASP A 608 -11.45 -9.72 16.36
N VAL A 609 -12.41 -10.49 16.88
CA VAL A 609 -13.16 -10.11 18.09
C VAL A 609 -12.76 -11.11 19.18
N LEU A 610 -11.85 -10.70 20.05
CA LEU A 610 -11.21 -11.59 21.03
C LEU A 610 -12.08 -11.83 22.27
N PRO A 611 -11.78 -12.84 23.11
CA PRO A 611 -12.55 -13.08 24.34
C PRO A 611 -12.64 -11.85 25.23
N GLY A 612 -13.85 -11.35 25.48
CA GLY A 612 -14.07 -10.14 26.27
C GLY A 612 -14.06 -8.82 25.48
N GLY A 613 -13.87 -8.86 24.16
CA GLY A 613 -14.20 -7.76 23.25
C GLY A 613 -15.67 -7.81 22.78
N GLU A 614 -16.24 -6.65 22.44
CA GLU A 614 -17.61 -6.52 21.92
C GLU A 614 -17.67 -5.71 20.61
N LEU A 615 -18.25 -6.29 19.55
CA LEU A 615 -18.59 -5.60 18.30
C LEU A 615 -20.12 -5.53 18.17
N ALA A 616 -20.67 -4.32 18.05
CA ALA A 616 -22.12 -4.08 18.15
C ALA A 616 -22.62 -3.00 17.16
N GLY A 617 -23.95 -2.84 17.10
CA GLY A 617 -24.61 -1.77 16.35
C GLY A 617 -25.17 -2.22 15.00
N GLN A 618 -25.14 -1.33 14.02
CA GLN A 618 -25.64 -1.52 12.65
C GLN A 618 -24.64 -0.92 11.66
N GLY A 619 -24.38 -1.59 10.53
CA GLY A 619 -23.37 -1.15 9.57
C GLY A 619 -23.02 -2.21 8.54
N ALA A 620 -22.19 -1.83 7.57
CA ALA A 620 -21.55 -2.77 6.64
C ALA A 620 -20.26 -3.32 7.25
N MET A 621 -19.97 -4.60 7.03
CA MET A 621 -18.73 -5.24 7.48
C MET A 621 -18.13 -6.08 6.35
N SER A 622 -16.81 -6.01 6.17
CA SER A 622 -16.08 -6.72 5.12
C SER A 622 -14.68 -7.14 5.60
N GLY A 623 -14.22 -8.32 5.18
CA GLY A 623 -13.03 -9.00 5.73
C GLY A 623 -13.40 -10.28 6.50
N ASN A 624 -12.41 -11.13 6.81
CA ASN A 624 -12.65 -12.41 7.49
C ASN A 624 -12.88 -12.22 9.00
N LEU A 625 -14.08 -12.55 9.50
CA LEU A 625 -14.46 -12.34 10.90
C LEU A 625 -14.08 -13.53 11.81
N TYR A 626 -13.01 -13.36 12.59
CA TYR A 626 -12.56 -14.30 13.62
C TYR A 626 -13.18 -13.95 14.99
N ASN A 627 -14.37 -14.47 15.27
CA ASN A 627 -15.10 -14.16 16.49
C ASN A 627 -14.89 -15.19 17.62
N ARG A 628 -14.25 -14.74 18.70
CA ARG A 628 -14.10 -15.42 20.01
C ARG A 628 -14.70 -14.62 21.18
N GLY A 629 -15.29 -13.45 20.91
CA GLY A 629 -15.89 -12.53 21.87
C GLY A 629 -17.40 -12.38 21.70
N VAL A 630 -17.90 -11.14 21.78
CA VAL A 630 -19.32 -10.81 21.59
C VAL A 630 -19.53 -10.05 20.29
N VAL A 631 -20.32 -10.61 19.37
CA VAL A 631 -20.84 -9.89 18.19
C VAL A 631 -22.35 -9.74 18.37
N ALA A 632 -22.82 -8.50 18.54
CA ALA A 632 -24.19 -8.16 18.92
C ALA A 632 -24.89 -7.28 17.86
N PRO A 633 -25.30 -7.85 16.72
CA PRO A 633 -25.88 -7.10 15.61
C PRO A 633 -27.31 -6.61 15.94
N GLY A 634 -27.58 -5.34 15.65
CA GLY A 634 -28.88 -4.69 15.82
C GLY A 634 -29.90 -5.11 14.77
N GLN A 635 -30.28 -6.39 14.74
CA GLN A 635 -30.96 -7.04 13.59
C GLN A 635 -30.04 -7.15 12.34
N PRO A 636 -30.37 -8.00 11.35
CA PRO A 636 -29.36 -8.88 10.77
C PRO A 636 -28.34 -8.14 9.88
N VAL A 637 -27.08 -8.19 10.30
CA VAL A 637 -25.95 -8.07 9.37
C VAL A 637 -25.99 -9.28 8.43
N GLY A 638 -25.86 -9.03 7.12
CA GLY A 638 -25.72 -10.07 6.11
C GLY A 638 -24.34 -10.71 6.15
N VAL A 639 -24.05 -11.53 7.17
CA VAL A 639 -22.80 -12.28 7.25
C VAL A 639 -22.84 -13.42 6.24
N SER A 640 -22.11 -13.29 5.12
CA SER A 640 -21.84 -14.40 4.22
C SER A 640 -20.98 -15.44 4.95
N ALA A 641 -21.55 -16.62 5.21
CA ALA A 641 -20.77 -17.74 5.76
C ALA A 641 -19.76 -18.24 4.72
N PRO A 642 -18.56 -18.69 5.14
CA PRO A 642 -17.60 -19.29 4.22
C PRO A 642 -18.18 -20.57 3.59
N PRO A 643 -17.88 -20.85 2.31
CA PRO A 643 -18.32 -22.09 1.67
C PRO A 643 -17.65 -23.30 2.33
N PRO A 644 -18.34 -24.45 2.46
CA PRO A 644 -17.70 -25.69 2.89
C PRO A 644 -16.69 -26.18 1.83
N PRO A 645 -15.65 -26.92 2.23
CA PRO A 645 -14.65 -27.43 1.28
C PRO A 645 -15.30 -28.35 0.22
N PRO A 646 -14.83 -28.29 -1.04
CA PRO A 646 -15.53 -28.87 -2.17
C PRO A 646 -15.55 -30.41 -2.16
N PRO A 647 -16.72 -31.04 -2.33
CA PRO A 647 -16.79 -32.44 -2.78
C PRO A 647 -16.28 -32.57 -4.23
N PRO A 648 -15.82 -33.76 -4.66
CA PRO A 648 -15.43 -33.97 -6.06
C PRO A 648 -16.64 -33.82 -7.01
N PRO A 649 -16.46 -33.23 -8.20
CA PRO A 649 -17.57 -32.86 -9.09
C PRO A 649 -18.26 -34.08 -9.71
N PRO A 650 -19.60 -34.02 -9.82
CA PRO A 650 -20.21 -34.19 -11.14
C PRO A 650 -21.45 -33.30 -11.41
N ASP A 651 -21.38 -32.54 -12.51
CA ASP A 651 -22.44 -32.17 -13.46
C ASP A 651 -23.89 -31.88 -12.96
N ASP A 652 -24.19 -30.62 -12.60
CA ASP A 652 -25.34 -29.86 -13.15
C ASP A 652 -25.13 -28.33 -12.95
N PHE A 653 -25.91 -27.49 -13.65
CA PHE A 653 -25.70 -26.02 -13.78
C PHE A 653 -26.55 -25.14 -12.82
N THR A 654 -26.25 -23.82 -12.83
CA THR A 654 -26.85 -22.65 -12.12
C THR A 654 -26.09 -22.21 -10.86
N ASP A 655 -25.13 -21.28 -10.88
CA ASP A 655 -24.91 -19.97 -11.56
C ASP A 655 -25.72 -18.76 -11.03
N ALA A 656 -25.00 -17.86 -10.35
CA ALA A 656 -25.26 -16.42 -10.26
C ALA A 656 -23.90 -15.71 -10.06
N PRO A 657 -23.46 -14.79 -10.94
CA PRO A 657 -22.12 -14.20 -10.88
C PRO A 657 -22.02 -13.02 -9.89
N ALA A 658 -20.80 -12.69 -9.47
CA ALA A 658 -20.50 -11.67 -8.47
C ALA A 658 -20.46 -10.20 -8.99
N THR A 659 -20.96 -9.96 -10.22
CA THR A 659 -20.84 -8.68 -10.95
C THR A 659 -22.20 -8.17 -11.42
N LEU A 660 -23.15 -8.08 -10.47
CA LEU A 660 -24.54 -7.66 -10.71
C LEU A 660 -24.75 -6.19 -10.33
N LEU A 661 -24.74 -5.30 -11.32
CA LEU A 661 -25.17 -3.90 -11.14
C LEU A 661 -26.71 -3.87 -11.08
N ALA A 662 -27.31 -3.09 -10.17
CA ALA A 662 -28.77 -2.94 -10.09
C ALA A 662 -29.21 -1.59 -10.69
N PHE A 663 -30.27 -1.58 -11.49
CA PHE A 663 -30.75 -0.39 -12.19
C PHE A 663 -32.22 -0.08 -11.93
N ASN A 664 -32.59 1.19 -12.08
CA ASN A 664 -33.97 1.67 -12.03
C ASN A 664 -34.16 2.82 -13.02
N PHE A 665 -34.78 2.53 -14.17
CA PHE A 665 -35.12 3.52 -15.19
C PHE A 665 -36.52 4.08 -14.94
N SER A 666 -36.67 5.40 -15.06
CA SER A 666 -37.98 6.07 -15.07
C SER A 666 -38.09 7.08 -16.23
N GLY A 667 -39.03 6.84 -17.14
CA GLY A 667 -39.22 7.62 -18.36
C GLY A 667 -40.53 8.39 -18.35
N ALA A 668 -40.48 9.71 -18.14
CA ALA A 668 -41.66 10.60 -18.09
C ALA A 668 -41.69 11.63 -19.23
N GLN A 669 -42.88 12.17 -19.54
CA GLN A 669 -43.06 13.22 -20.57
C GLN A 669 -42.74 14.62 -20.02
N ASP A 670 -41.71 15.30 -20.55
CA ASP A 670 -41.48 16.72 -20.32
C ASP A 670 -42.48 17.62 -21.08
N ASN A 671 -42.62 18.87 -20.62
CA ASN A 671 -43.74 19.75 -20.88
C ASN A 671 -43.38 21.10 -21.55
N ASN A 672 -42.12 21.34 -21.92
CA ASN A 672 -41.70 22.58 -22.59
C ASN A 672 -41.97 22.60 -24.10
N ALA A 673 -42.03 23.81 -24.68
CA ALA A 673 -42.73 24.06 -25.94
C ALA A 673 -41.84 24.66 -27.04
N GLY A 674 -42.01 24.24 -28.31
CA GLY A 674 -41.52 25.07 -29.41
C GLY A 674 -41.26 24.47 -30.80
N SER A 675 -41.46 23.18 -31.08
CA SER A 675 -41.22 22.63 -32.45
C SER A 675 -42.48 22.09 -33.14
N SER A 676 -42.49 22.16 -34.47
CA SER A 676 -43.60 21.74 -35.34
C SER A 676 -43.24 20.59 -36.29
N THR A 677 -42.16 19.86 -36.00
CA THR A 677 -41.70 18.69 -36.75
C THR A 677 -42.15 17.39 -36.10
N LEU A 678 -43.20 16.75 -36.64
CA LEU A 678 -43.58 15.38 -36.33
C LEU A 678 -42.47 14.41 -36.78
N GLY A 679 -41.59 14.00 -35.86
CA GLY A 679 -40.47 13.13 -36.24
C GLY A 679 -39.41 12.81 -35.19
N SER A 680 -39.77 12.58 -33.91
CA SER A 680 -38.97 11.81 -32.93
C SER A 680 -39.83 11.45 -31.70
N PRO A 681 -40.03 10.17 -31.33
CA PRO A 681 -40.57 9.76 -30.04
C PRO A 681 -39.48 9.75 -28.95
N LEU A 682 -39.81 10.12 -27.71
CA LEU A 682 -38.89 10.25 -26.56
C LEU A 682 -37.59 11.00 -26.85
N THR A 683 -37.66 12.32 -26.94
CA THR A 683 -36.47 13.20 -26.94
C THR A 683 -35.86 13.30 -25.54
N ARG A 684 -34.94 12.38 -25.19
CA ARG A 684 -33.79 12.55 -24.25
C ARG A 684 -33.99 13.36 -22.94
N THR A 685 -35.18 13.42 -22.35
CA THR A 685 -35.48 14.13 -21.07
C THR A 685 -35.90 13.20 -19.93
N SER A 686 -35.56 11.92 -20.04
CA SER A 686 -35.57 10.97 -18.93
C SER A 686 -34.13 10.55 -18.69
N THR A 687 -33.70 10.52 -17.43
CA THR A 687 -32.42 9.90 -17.04
C THR A 687 -32.47 8.42 -17.36
N LEU A 688 -31.98 8.07 -18.55
CA LEU A 688 -31.46 6.74 -18.81
C LEU A 688 -30.20 6.59 -17.97
N ASP A 689 -30.16 5.53 -17.18
CA ASP A 689 -28.89 4.93 -16.77
C ASP A 689 -28.04 4.73 -18.05
N PRO A 690 -26.77 5.18 -18.10
CA PRO A 690 -25.95 5.07 -19.30
C PRO A 690 -25.76 3.62 -19.79
N SER A 691 -26.02 2.63 -18.93
CA SER A 691 -26.03 1.21 -19.28
C SER A 691 -27.33 0.72 -19.96
N LEU A 692 -28.36 1.56 -20.14
CA LEU A 692 -29.63 1.24 -20.83
C LEU A 692 -29.93 2.19 -22.01
N ALA A 693 -30.24 1.62 -23.18
CA ALA A 693 -30.57 2.37 -24.40
C ALA A 693 -31.99 2.05 -24.90
N VAL A 694 -32.77 3.09 -25.24
CA VAL A 694 -34.07 2.94 -25.92
C VAL A 694 -33.83 2.76 -27.43
N VAL A 695 -33.51 1.52 -27.84
CA VAL A 695 -33.20 1.15 -29.23
C VAL A 695 -34.36 1.43 -30.19
N GLN A 696 -35.61 1.32 -29.71
CA GLN A 696 -36.77 1.76 -30.47
C GLN A 696 -37.77 2.49 -29.57
N GLY A 697 -37.74 3.83 -29.62
CA GLY A 697 -38.65 4.71 -28.88
C GLY A 697 -40.12 4.46 -29.19
N PHE A 698 -41.00 4.98 -28.32
CA PHE A 698 -42.42 4.61 -28.26
C PHE A 698 -43.10 4.45 -29.64
N GLN A 699 -43.50 3.21 -29.90
CA GLN A 699 -44.27 2.74 -31.03
C GLN A 699 -45.74 2.66 -30.64
N ASN A 700 -46.63 3.03 -31.56
CA ASN A 700 -48.05 2.69 -31.48
C ASN A 700 -48.39 1.71 -32.61
N GLY A 701 -49.10 0.64 -32.26
CA GLY A 701 -49.59 -0.33 -33.25
C GLY A 701 -50.73 0.22 -34.10
N SER A 702 -51.09 -0.50 -35.18
CA SER A 702 -51.86 0.05 -36.30
C SER A 702 -53.28 0.53 -36.02
N GLY A 703 -53.94 0.08 -34.93
CA GLY A 703 -55.26 0.60 -34.53
C GLY A 703 -55.20 1.92 -33.77
N VAL A 704 -54.09 2.19 -33.07
CA VAL A 704 -54.00 3.27 -32.08
C VAL A 704 -53.77 4.64 -32.75
N GLY A 705 -54.86 5.34 -33.03
CA GLY A 705 -54.83 6.64 -33.72
C GLY A 705 -54.50 7.84 -32.83
N PHE A 706 -53.50 8.64 -33.19
CA PHE A 706 -53.24 9.94 -32.55
C PHE A 706 -54.33 10.97 -32.90
N ARG A 707 -54.70 11.85 -31.95
CA ARG A 707 -55.67 12.93 -32.21
C ARG A 707 -55.30 14.29 -31.62
N GLU A 708 -55.13 15.27 -32.51
CA GLU A 708 -55.02 16.70 -32.18
C GLU A 708 -56.13 17.18 -31.20
N PRO A 709 -55.81 17.96 -30.15
CA PRO A 709 -56.75 18.42 -29.12
C PRO A 709 -57.72 19.49 -29.65
N ASN A 710 -58.76 19.00 -30.35
CA ASN A 710 -59.86 19.76 -30.95
C ASN A 710 -60.89 20.22 -29.89
N GLY A 711 -60.48 21.02 -28.89
CA GLY A 711 -61.32 21.25 -27.71
C GLY A 711 -61.07 22.45 -26.80
N GLY A 712 -60.47 23.55 -27.27
CA GLY A 712 -60.56 24.88 -26.61
C GLY A 712 -59.98 25.06 -25.19
N GLY A 713 -59.39 24.02 -24.58
CA GLY A 713 -58.66 24.11 -23.31
C GLY A 713 -57.30 24.82 -23.45
N THR A 714 -56.73 25.22 -22.32
CA THR A 714 -55.44 25.94 -22.24
C THR A 714 -54.20 25.03 -22.24
N ASN A 715 -54.35 23.72 -22.03
CA ASN A 715 -53.28 22.73 -22.20
C ASN A 715 -53.18 22.36 -23.69
N LYS A 716 -52.10 22.76 -24.37
CA LYS A 716 -52.00 22.67 -25.84
C LYS A 716 -50.62 22.29 -26.39
N GLY A 717 -49.76 21.64 -25.59
CA GLY A 717 -48.42 21.21 -26.05
C GLY A 717 -47.93 19.84 -25.59
N ASN A 718 -48.56 19.23 -24.59
CA ASN A 718 -47.90 18.28 -23.67
C ASN A 718 -48.75 17.05 -23.29
N GLU A 719 -49.64 16.59 -24.18
CA GLU A 719 -50.49 15.42 -23.92
C GLU A 719 -50.49 14.48 -25.13
N TRP A 720 -49.83 13.32 -25.01
CA TRP A 720 -49.95 12.24 -26.00
C TRP A 720 -51.33 11.57 -25.86
N ASN A 721 -52.17 11.75 -26.87
CA ASN A 721 -53.60 11.44 -26.80
C ASN A 721 -54.00 10.42 -27.88
N THR A 722 -54.21 9.19 -27.42
CA THR A 722 -54.60 8.04 -28.26
C THR A 722 -56.11 7.87 -28.32
N ASN A 723 -56.59 7.46 -29.49
CA ASN A 723 -58.00 7.41 -29.84
C ASN A 723 -58.26 6.10 -30.60
N GLY A 724 -59.03 5.19 -30.01
CA GLY A 724 -59.42 3.92 -30.65
C GLY A 724 -58.48 2.75 -30.37
N PHE A 725 -58.46 2.28 -29.12
CA PHE A 725 -58.36 0.83 -28.89
C PHE A 725 -59.78 0.30 -29.17
N GLU A 726 -60.03 -0.24 -30.36
CA GLU A 726 -61.39 -0.54 -30.86
C GLU A 726 -61.83 -2.00 -30.60
N THR A 727 -61.08 -2.68 -29.73
CA THR A 727 -61.15 -4.12 -29.48
C THR A 727 -61.84 -4.47 -28.15
N PHE A 728 -62.37 -5.69 -28.07
CA PHE A 728 -63.25 -6.15 -26.98
C PHE A 728 -62.64 -7.24 -26.10
N ALA A 729 -61.46 -7.74 -26.44
CA ALA A 729 -60.68 -8.73 -25.69
C ALA A 729 -59.18 -8.54 -25.99
N LEU A 730 -58.31 -9.05 -25.12
CA LEU A 730 -56.85 -9.01 -25.32
C LEU A 730 -56.43 -9.72 -26.62
N ASP A 731 -57.02 -10.86 -26.95
CA ASP A 731 -56.76 -11.59 -28.21
C ASP A 731 -57.07 -10.72 -29.45
N ASP A 732 -58.17 -9.96 -29.41
CA ASP A 732 -58.55 -9.03 -30.48
C ASP A 732 -57.57 -7.84 -30.54
N ALA A 733 -57.14 -7.32 -29.39
CA ALA A 733 -56.17 -6.22 -29.29
C ALA A 733 -54.80 -6.62 -29.85
N ILE A 734 -54.33 -7.82 -29.55
CA ILE A 734 -53.10 -8.39 -30.13
C ILE A 734 -53.27 -8.57 -31.65
N ALA A 735 -54.41 -9.12 -32.11
CA ALA A 735 -54.67 -9.32 -33.53
C ALA A 735 -54.80 -8.01 -34.35
N ALA A 736 -55.25 -6.92 -33.72
CA ALA A 736 -55.35 -5.59 -34.34
C ALA A 736 -54.04 -4.78 -34.32
N ASN A 737 -53.08 -5.18 -33.47
CA ASN A 737 -51.99 -4.34 -32.97
C ASN A 737 -52.52 -3.08 -32.27
N ASP A 738 -53.43 -3.24 -31.31
CA ASP A 738 -53.92 -2.18 -30.41
C ASP A 738 -52.97 -2.06 -29.19
N TYR A 739 -51.72 -1.63 -29.41
CA TYR A 739 -50.71 -1.43 -28.36
C TYR A 739 -49.99 -0.09 -28.43
N MET A 740 -49.44 0.34 -27.30
CA MET A 740 -48.28 1.24 -27.22
C MET A 740 -47.10 0.45 -26.65
N GLY A 741 -45.87 0.68 -27.10
CA GLY A 741 -44.71 -0.07 -26.60
C GLY A 741 -43.38 0.52 -27.03
N PHE A 742 -42.28 -0.02 -26.51
CA PHE A 742 -40.91 0.42 -26.82
C PHE A 742 -39.94 -0.76 -26.76
N VAL A 743 -38.78 -0.62 -27.38
CA VAL A 743 -37.69 -1.59 -27.28
C VAL A 743 -36.52 -0.96 -26.53
N VAL A 744 -36.07 -1.62 -25.47
CA VAL A 744 -34.83 -1.29 -24.74
C VAL A 744 -33.79 -2.39 -24.96
N ALA A 745 -32.52 -2.01 -24.84
CA ALA A 745 -31.37 -2.91 -24.78
C ALA A 745 -30.38 -2.38 -23.73
N PRO A 746 -29.47 -3.22 -23.22
CA PRO A 746 -28.30 -2.74 -22.50
C PRO A 746 -27.36 -1.95 -23.43
N ALA A 747 -26.35 -1.30 -22.86
CA ALA A 747 -25.18 -0.86 -23.62
C ALA A 747 -24.47 -2.08 -24.28
N PRO A 748 -23.76 -1.88 -25.41
CA PRO A 748 -22.98 -2.96 -26.03
C PRO A 748 -22.02 -3.61 -25.02
N GLY A 749 -21.96 -4.94 -25.01
CA GLY A 749 -21.16 -5.69 -24.01
C GLY A 749 -21.91 -6.03 -22.72
N LEU A 750 -23.14 -5.54 -22.51
CA LEU A 750 -23.98 -5.91 -21.34
C LEU A 750 -25.19 -6.78 -21.71
N GLU A 751 -25.67 -7.53 -20.72
CA GLU A 751 -26.95 -8.25 -20.70
C GLU A 751 -27.77 -7.77 -19.49
N MET A 752 -29.11 -7.68 -19.61
CA MET A 752 -30.01 -7.33 -18.51
C MET A 752 -30.84 -8.53 -18.02
N LEU A 753 -31.21 -8.51 -16.74
CA LEU A 753 -32.28 -9.30 -16.12
C LEU A 753 -33.30 -8.31 -15.57
N LEU A 754 -34.60 -8.63 -15.66
CA LEU A 754 -35.69 -7.70 -15.35
C LEU A 754 -36.49 -8.17 -14.13
N ASP A 755 -36.78 -7.24 -13.21
CA ASP A 755 -37.55 -7.51 -11.99
C ASP A 755 -38.97 -6.93 -12.06
N GLU A 756 -39.12 -5.66 -12.47
CA GLU A 756 -40.41 -4.96 -12.55
C GLU A 756 -40.55 -4.14 -13.83
N VAL A 757 -41.76 -4.09 -14.39
CA VAL A 757 -42.19 -3.07 -15.36
C VAL A 757 -43.45 -2.39 -14.85
N SER A 758 -43.50 -1.06 -14.86
CA SER A 758 -44.71 -0.31 -14.52
C SER A 758 -45.02 0.83 -15.50
N PHE A 759 -46.32 1.04 -15.76
CA PHE A 759 -46.87 2.10 -16.64
C PHE A 759 -47.84 2.97 -15.84
N THR A 760 -47.61 4.29 -15.84
CA THR A 760 -48.45 5.29 -15.17
C THR A 760 -49.19 6.15 -16.20
N PHE A 761 -50.52 6.27 -16.05
CA PHE A 761 -51.39 6.94 -17.02
C PHE A 761 -52.67 7.53 -16.38
N TRP A 762 -53.26 8.54 -17.02
CA TRP A 762 -54.59 9.07 -16.71
C TRP A 762 -55.63 8.57 -17.72
N ARG A 763 -56.88 8.44 -17.28
CA ARG A 763 -58.03 8.15 -18.17
C ARG A 763 -59.00 9.33 -18.17
N ASN A 764 -59.37 9.82 -19.34
CA ASN A 764 -60.18 11.02 -19.54
C ASN A 764 -61.39 10.72 -20.44
N GLY A 765 -62.56 11.25 -20.08
CA GLY A 765 -63.83 10.88 -20.70
C GLY A 765 -64.36 9.50 -20.24
N GLN A 766 -65.61 9.20 -20.58
CA GLN A 766 -66.30 8.00 -20.09
C GLN A 766 -66.06 6.71 -20.89
N ASN A 767 -65.38 6.82 -22.03
CA ASN A 767 -65.16 5.73 -22.97
C ASN A 767 -63.65 5.51 -23.21
N ALA A 768 -62.82 5.71 -22.18
CA ALA A 768 -61.41 5.34 -22.21
C ALA A 768 -61.27 3.86 -21.79
N PRO A 769 -60.39 3.05 -22.41
CA PRO A 769 -60.31 1.60 -22.19
C PRO A 769 -60.29 1.20 -20.72
N SER A 770 -61.02 0.14 -20.34
CA SER A 770 -61.16 -0.30 -18.94
C SER A 770 -60.18 -1.37 -18.54
N GLU A 771 -59.73 -2.17 -19.50
CA GLU A 771 -58.89 -3.34 -19.31
C GLU A 771 -57.51 -3.11 -19.94
N TYR A 772 -56.45 -3.57 -19.28
CA TYR A 772 -55.07 -3.39 -19.70
C TYR A 772 -54.23 -4.65 -19.44
N ALA A 773 -53.21 -4.87 -20.26
CA ALA A 773 -52.21 -5.93 -20.07
C ALA A 773 -50.82 -5.47 -20.52
N ILE A 774 -49.78 -5.85 -19.77
CA ILE A 774 -48.37 -5.66 -20.13
C ILE A 774 -47.82 -6.99 -20.65
N LEU A 775 -47.19 -6.92 -21.82
CA LEU A 775 -46.67 -8.04 -22.62
C LEU A 775 -45.21 -7.73 -23.00
N THR A 776 -44.31 -8.72 -22.97
CA THR A 776 -42.85 -8.56 -23.09
C THR A 776 -42.18 -9.67 -23.91
N SER A 777 -41.41 -9.33 -24.94
CA SER A 777 -40.77 -10.31 -25.85
C SER A 777 -39.27 -10.06 -26.02
N ILE A 778 -38.48 -11.14 -25.99
CA ILE A 778 -37.06 -11.16 -26.37
C ILE A 778 -36.97 -11.13 -27.90
N ASP A 779 -36.01 -10.38 -28.45
CA ASP A 779 -35.64 -10.34 -29.89
C ASP A 779 -36.79 -10.14 -30.90
N GLY A 780 -37.84 -9.45 -30.47
CA GLY A 780 -38.99 -9.08 -31.31
C GLY A 780 -40.15 -10.07 -31.25
N PHE A 781 -41.35 -9.55 -31.49
CA PHE A 781 -42.59 -10.12 -30.95
C PHE A 781 -42.95 -11.54 -31.44
N ALA A 782 -42.75 -12.53 -30.57
CA ALA A 782 -43.13 -13.94 -30.79
C ALA A 782 -43.77 -14.63 -29.55
N SER A 783 -44.30 -13.83 -28.60
CA SER A 783 -45.13 -14.23 -27.44
C SER A 783 -44.58 -15.39 -26.58
N SER A 784 -43.75 -15.05 -25.59
CA SER A 784 -43.16 -15.98 -24.61
C SER A 784 -43.28 -15.43 -23.17
N GLU A 785 -44.48 -15.01 -22.80
CA GLU A 785 -44.67 -13.89 -21.87
C GLU A 785 -45.01 -14.24 -20.41
N ALA A 786 -44.41 -13.46 -19.50
CA ALA A 786 -45.03 -13.16 -18.21
C ALA A 786 -46.28 -12.29 -18.45
N LEU A 787 -47.47 -12.87 -18.24
CA LEU A 787 -48.74 -12.24 -18.60
C LEU A 787 -49.46 -11.68 -17.35
N VAL A 788 -49.49 -10.35 -17.20
CA VAL A 788 -50.27 -9.67 -16.15
C VAL A 788 -51.46 -8.94 -16.78
N THR A 789 -52.67 -9.36 -16.41
CA THR A 789 -53.95 -8.89 -16.97
C THR A 789 -54.82 -8.27 -15.88
N THR A 790 -55.21 -6.99 -16.00
CA THR A 790 -55.91 -6.26 -14.91
C THR A 790 -57.14 -5.48 -15.41
N SER A 791 -58.28 -5.68 -14.73
CA SER A 791 -59.53 -4.92 -14.93
C SER A 791 -59.57 -3.67 -14.05
N ILE A 792 -59.61 -2.47 -14.62
CA ILE A 792 -59.64 -1.21 -13.85
C ILE A 792 -61.07 -0.67 -13.76
N GLN A 793 -61.81 -1.11 -12.73
CA GLN A 793 -63.20 -0.74 -12.51
C GLN A 793 -63.39 0.74 -12.10
N HIS A 794 -63.86 1.54 -13.06
CA HIS A 794 -64.68 2.74 -12.88
C HIS A 794 -64.25 3.76 -11.79
N ALA A 795 -63.24 4.58 -12.09
CA ALA A 795 -63.08 5.89 -11.46
C ALA A 795 -64.11 6.90 -12.04
N ASN A 796 -65.01 7.37 -11.18
CA ASN A 796 -66.16 8.29 -11.36
C ASN A 796 -66.32 9.13 -12.65
N GLN A 797 -67.59 9.30 -13.06
CA GLN A 797 -67.98 10.37 -13.99
C GLN A 797 -68.06 11.73 -13.28
N GLY A 798 -67.50 12.79 -13.91
CA GLY A 798 -68.03 14.15 -13.78
C GLY A 798 -67.07 15.23 -13.24
N GLY A 799 -66.23 15.79 -14.10
CA GLY A 799 -65.50 17.04 -13.84
C GLY A 799 -64.27 17.20 -14.75
N PRO A 800 -63.85 18.43 -15.10
CA PRO A 800 -62.66 18.66 -15.93
C PRO A 800 -61.33 18.59 -15.14
N ASN A 801 -61.36 18.24 -13.85
CA ASN A 801 -60.17 17.98 -13.04
C ASN A 801 -60.13 16.49 -12.68
N LEU A 802 -59.19 15.76 -13.26
CA LEU A 802 -58.84 14.40 -12.82
C LEU A 802 -57.94 14.50 -11.59
N ALA A 803 -58.08 13.57 -10.65
CA ALA A 803 -57.26 13.50 -9.44
C ALA A 803 -56.69 12.09 -9.31
N ASN A 804 -55.35 12.03 -9.26
CA ASN A 804 -54.47 10.87 -9.28
C ASN A 804 -54.45 10.09 -10.62
N PRO A 805 -53.26 9.78 -11.18
CA PRO A 805 -53.11 8.80 -12.25
C PRO A 805 -53.30 7.37 -11.70
N ALA A 806 -53.44 6.40 -12.61
CA ALA A 806 -53.35 4.98 -12.30
C ALA A 806 -51.97 4.45 -12.72
N THR A 807 -51.37 3.62 -11.90
CA THR A 807 -50.16 2.85 -12.23
C THR A 807 -50.53 1.38 -12.35
N LEU A 808 -50.09 0.75 -13.43
CA LEU A 808 -50.17 -0.69 -13.66
C LEU A 808 -48.75 -1.25 -13.58
N THR A 809 -48.53 -2.20 -12.66
CA THR A 809 -47.25 -2.88 -12.45
C THR A 809 -47.36 -4.34 -12.85
N ALA A 810 -46.28 -4.90 -13.40
CA ALA A 810 -46.11 -6.31 -13.68
C ALA A 810 -44.72 -6.77 -13.24
N ASP A 811 -44.68 -7.67 -12.25
CA ASP A 811 -43.47 -8.32 -11.77
C ASP A 811 -42.99 -9.32 -12.83
N TYR A 812 -41.74 -9.23 -13.28
CA TYR A 812 -41.16 -10.17 -14.24
C TYR A 812 -40.51 -11.35 -13.50
N THR A 813 -40.65 -12.55 -14.07
CA THR A 813 -40.24 -13.80 -13.41
C THR A 813 -39.54 -14.79 -14.36
N GLY A 814 -39.17 -14.33 -15.56
CA GLY A 814 -38.29 -15.08 -16.46
C GLY A 814 -36.83 -14.90 -16.03
N GLY A 815 -36.18 -15.96 -15.57
CA GLY A 815 -34.78 -15.93 -15.10
C GLY A 815 -33.72 -15.86 -16.21
N ASP A 816 -34.11 -15.43 -17.41
CA ASP A 816 -33.26 -15.39 -18.60
C ASP A 816 -32.65 -13.98 -18.79
N TRP A 817 -31.35 -13.94 -19.04
CA TRP A 817 -30.60 -12.72 -19.33
C TRP A 817 -30.74 -12.33 -20.81
N VAL A 818 -30.99 -11.05 -21.09
CA VAL A 818 -31.38 -10.57 -22.44
C VAL A 818 -30.56 -9.38 -22.90
N THR A 819 -30.26 -9.34 -24.20
CA THR A 819 -29.64 -8.21 -24.89
C THR A 819 -30.65 -7.27 -25.56
N SER A 820 -31.94 -7.66 -25.64
CA SER A 820 -33.02 -6.78 -26.11
C SER A 820 -34.37 -7.18 -25.51
N LEU A 821 -35.26 -6.20 -25.31
CA LEU A 821 -36.61 -6.41 -24.77
C LEU A 821 -37.65 -5.47 -25.42
N ASP A 822 -38.65 -6.05 -26.07
CA ASP A 822 -39.83 -5.39 -26.64
C ASP A 822 -40.98 -5.39 -25.61
N VAL A 823 -41.32 -4.22 -25.07
CA VAL A 823 -42.31 -4.03 -23.98
C VAL A 823 -43.57 -3.36 -24.52
N ARG A 824 -44.75 -3.97 -24.32
CA ARG A 824 -46.02 -3.52 -24.91
C ARG A 824 -47.16 -3.47 -23.90
N LEU A 825 -47.86 -2.33 -23.86
CA LEU A 825 -49.12 -2.12 -23.15
C LEU A 825 -50.27 -2.22 -24.17
N TYR A 826 -51.09 -3.27 -24.03
CA TYR A 826 -52.35 -3.45 -24.76
C TYR A 826 -53.53 -2.99 -23.89
N ALA A 827 -54.62 -2.53 -24.51
CA ALA A 827 -55.84 -2.14 -23.80
C ALA A 827 -57.11 -2.46 -24.62
N TRP A 828 -58.24 -2.72 -23.95
CA TRP A 828 -59.53 -3.03 -24.59
C TRP A 828 -60.73 -2.59 -23.73
N GLN A 829 -61.95 -2.72 -24.26
CA GLN A 829 -63.18 -2.29 -23.56
C GLN A 829 -64.44 -3.11 -23.86
N ASP A 830 -65.33 -3.20 -22.88
CA ASP A 830 -66.58 -4.00 -22.95
C ASP A 830 -67.69 -3.45 -23.87
N ARG A 831 -67.55 -2.27 -24.50
CA ARG A 831 -68.70 -1.54 -25.10
C ARG A 831 -68.42 -0.75 -26.39
N ASP A 832 -69.51 -0.53 -27.13
CA ASP A 832 -69.62 0.06 -28.47
C ASP A 832 -69.08 1.52 -28.58
N PRO A 833 -68.11 1.82 -29.46
CA PRO A 833 -67.39 3.11 -29.48
C PRO A 833 -68.15 4.22 -30.25
N VAL A 834 -68.99 4.99 -29.56
CA VAL A 834 -69.81 6.06 -30.18
C VAL A 834 -69.48 7.49 -29.72
N SER A 835 -68.52 7.67 -28.80
CA SER A 835 -67.92 8.99 -28.51
C SER A 835 -66.54 8.89 -27.85
N THR A 836 -65.77 9.97 -27.92
CA THR A 836 -64.35 10.04 -27.51
C THR A 836 -64.11 9.83 -26.01
N GLY A 837 -63.29 8.85 -25.67
CA GLY A 837 -62.51 8.76 -24.44
C GLY A 837 -61.04 8.59 -24.77
N HIS A 838 -60.17 8.92 -23.82
CA HIS A 838 -58.74 9.14 -24.04
C HIS A 838 -57.91 8.59 -22.88
N THR A 839 -56.78 7.96 -23.19
CA THR A 839 -55.75 7.61 -22.19
C THR A 839 -54.55 8.51 -22.42
N HIS A 840 -54.10 9.19 -21.37
CA HIS A 840 -52.95 10.09 -21.37
C HIS A 840 -51.81 9.42 -20.62
N PHE A 841 -50.69 9.19 -21.30
CA PHE A 841 -49.52 8.58 -20.69
C PHE A 841 -48.77 9.58 -19.78
N VAL A 842 -48.12 9.09 -18.73
CA VAL A 842 -47.33 9.92 -17.79
C VAL A 842 -45.89 9.45 -17.73
N ALA A 843 -45.69 8.18 -17.38
CA ALA A 843 -44.37 7.58 -17.25
C ALA A 843 -44.41 6.06 -17.40
N ALA A 844 -43.29 5.46 -17.79
CA ALA A 844 -43.02 4.03 -17.63
C ALA A 844 -41.69 3.84 -16.89
N ASN A 845 -41.64 2.84 -16.02
CA ASN A 845 -40.46 2.50 -15.24
C ASN A 845 -40.08 1.04 -15.46
N LEU A 846 -38.79 0.73 -15.36
CA LEU A 846 -38.24 -0.62 -15.39
C LEU A 846 -37.13 -0.73 -14.34
N SER A 847 -37.12 -1.81 -13.55
CA SER A 847 -36.01 -2.12 -12.65
C SER A 847 -35.50 -3.53 -12.87
N GLY A 848 -34.22 -3.75 -12.60
CA GLY A 848 -33.54 -5.02 -12.87
C GLY A 848 -32.06 -4.99 -12.53
N HIS A 849 -31.33 -5.92 -13.13
CA HIS A 849 -29.89 -6.08 -13.00
C HIS A 849 -29.16 -6.11 -14.34
N PHE A 850 -27.88 -5.74 -14.36
CA PHE A 850 -26.97 -5.91 -15.50
C PHE A 850 -25.81 -6.86 -15.16
N ARG A 851 -25.26 -7.50 -16.20
CA ARG A 851 -23.98 -8.23 -16.19
C ARG A 851 -23.23 -8.01 -17.51
N LEU A 852 -21.93 -8.31 -17.54
CA LEU A 852 -21.18 -8.42 -18.79
C LEU A 852 -21.70 -9.60 -19.64
N GLY A 853 -21.99 -9.32 -20.91
CA GLY A 853 -22.50 -10.27 -21.89
C GLY A 853 -21.41 -11.16 -22.46
N GLY A 854 -21.73 -12.42 -22.71
CA GLY A 854 -20.75 -13.48 -22.97
C GLY A 854 -20.09 -13.49 -24.36
N GLY A 855 -19.46 -12.39 -24.82
CA GLY A 855 -18.64 -12.43 -26.03
C GLY A 855 -18.12 -11.10 -26.61
N GLN A 856 -16.79 -10.92 -26.50
CA GLN A 856 -15.93 -9.95 -27.22
C GLN A 856 -16.14 -8.47 -26.88
N GLU A 857 -15.17 -7.92 -26.14
CA GLU A 857 -15.01 -6.48 -25.84
C GLU A 857 -15.03 -5.58 -27.09
N PRO A 858 -15.68 -4.42 -26.97
CA PRO A 858 -15.09 -3.16 -27.43
C PRO A 858 -15.14 -2.05 -26.36
N GLU A 859 -14.03 -1.33 -26.20
CA GLU A 859 -13.83 -0.26 -25.21
C GLU A 859 -14.95 0.81 -25.16
N PRO A 860 -15.44 1.20 -23.97
CA PRO A 860 -16.45 2.25 -23.80
C PRO A 860 -15.82 3.65 -23.62
N VAL A 861 -15.47 4.33 -24.72
CA VAL A 861 -14.98 5.73 -24.67
C VAL A 861 -16.15 6.73 -24.63
N LEU A 862 -16.10 7.67 -23.70
CA LEU A 862 -17.19 8.61 -23.38
C LEU A 862 -17.03 9.98 -24.07
N ASN A 863 -17.06 10.00 -25.41
CA ASN A 863 -16.97 11.25 -26.17
C ASN A 863 -18.15 12.19 -25.88
N LEU A 864 -17.88 13.30 -25.20
CA LEU A 864 -18.77 14.45 -25.11
C LEU A 864 -18.53 15.42 -26.29
N THR A 865 -19.49 16.32 -26.50
CA THR A 865 -19.32 17.51 -27.37
C THR A 865 -20.42 18.52 -27.01
N GLY A 866 -20.03 19.70 -26.54
CA GLY A 866 -20.90 20.73 -25.96
C GLY A 866 -21.33 20.46 -24.51
N ALA A 867 -22.08 21.39 -23.93
CA ALA A 867 -22.42 21.38 -22.51
C ALA A 867 -23.37 20.23 -22.10
N LEU A 868 -22.91 19.36 -21.20
CA LEU A 868 -23.69 18.30 -20.53
C LEU A 868 -24.23 18.81 -19.20
N ALA A 869 -25.55 18.82 -19.04
CA ALA A 869 -26.20 19.13 -17.76
C ALA A 869 -26.67 17.85 -17.03
N LEU A 870 -26.29 17.70 -15.76
CA LEU A 870 -26.69 16.59 -14.88
C LEU A 870 -27.50 17.13 -13.68
N ASP A 871 -28.66 16.52 -13.42
CA ASP A 871 -29.48 16.85 -12.23
C ASP A 871 -29.30 15.78 -11.15
N GLY A 872 -28.55 16.09 -10.10
CA GLY A 872 -28.03 15.12 -9.13
C GLY A 872 -26.60 15.43 -8.69
N ASP A 873 -26.05 14.54 -7.86
CA ASP A 873 -24.61 14.50 -7.59
C ASP A 873 -23.88 13.75 -8.72
N PHE A 874 -22.62 14.09 -8.98
CA PHE A 874 -21.75 13.42 -9.95
C PHE A 874 -20.50 12.89 -9.25
N TYR A 875 -20.09 11.67 -9.61
CA TYR A 875 -18.92 10.98 -9.08
C TYR A 875 -18.10 10.45 -10.25
N GLN A 876 -16.89 10.99 -10.42
CA GLN A 876 -15.85 10.34 -11.22
C GLN A 876 -15.13 9.31 -10.33
N LEU A 877 -14.55 8.28 -10.95
CA LEU A 877 -13.85 7.19 -10.26
C LEU A 877 -12.39 7.12 -10.69
N ALA A 878 -11.54 6.59 -9.80
CA ALA A 878 -10.14 6.32 -10.10
C ALA A 878 -10.00 5.50 -11.40
N GLY A 879 -9.05 5.89 -12.26
CA GLY A 879 -8.86 5.28 -13.57
C GLY A 879 -9.99 5.51 -14.61
N SER A 880 -10.92 6.44 -14.38
CA SER A 880 -11.88 6.90 -15.41
C SER A 880 -11.53 8.29 -15.93
N GLU A 881 -11.60 8.50 -17.24
CA GLU A 881 -11.20 9.73 -17.92
C GLU A 881 -12.42 10.58 -18.32
N ILE A 882 -12.32 11.91 -18.13
CA ILE A 882 -13.20 12.90 -18.79
C ILE A 882 -12.38 13.62 -19.85
N GLN A 883 -12.82 13.58 -21.11
CA GLN A 883 -12.28 14.46 -22.16
C GLN A 883 -13.08 15.78 -22.22
N ILE A 884 -12.37 16.91 -22.37
CA ILE A 884 -12.93 18.26 -22.59
C ILE A 884 -12.20 18.93 -23.76
N ASP A 885 -12.90 19.18 -24.87
CA ASP A 885 -12.41 20.02 -25.96
C ASP A 885 -12.60 21.51 -25.64
N LEU A 886 -11.52 22.30 -25.69
CA LEU A 886 -11.51 23.75 -25.39
C LEU A 886 -11.50 24.60 -26.66
N GLY A 887 -12.29 25.67 -26.66
CA GLY A 887 -12.35 26.66 -27.73
C GLY A 887 -12.72 28.06 -27.23
N GLY A 888 -12.67 29.03 -28.14
CA GLY A 888 -12.63 30.45 -27.79
C GLY A 888 -13.98 31.05 -27.40
N VAL A 889 -13.96 31.83 -26.31
CA VAL A 889 -15.11 32.61 -25.82
C VAL A 889 -15.41 33.85 -26.66
N ASP A 890 -16.61 33.94 -27.25
CA ASP A 890 -17.30 35.24 -27.34
C ASP A 890 -17.91 35.53 -25.96
N ASN A 891 -17.19 36.30 -25.15
CA ASN A 891 -17.59 36.69 -23.80
C ASN A 891 -18.79 37.69 -23.74
N THR A 892 -19.69 37.60 -24.74
CA THR A 892 -21.01 38.24 -24.75
C THR A 892 -22.20 37.27 -24.90
N ASP A 893 -21.99 35.97 -25.15
CA ASP A 893 -23.07 34.95 -25.22
C ASP A 893 -22.85 33.78 -24.23
N PRO A 894 -23.76 33.53 -23.26
CA PRO A 894 -23.63 32.44 -22.29
C PRO A 894 -24.09 31.06 -22.83
N LEU A 895 -24.19 30.89 -24.16
CA LEU A 895 -24.52 29.63 -24.84
C LEU A 895 -23.55 29.34 -26.02
N ASP A 896 -22.31 29.82 -25.93
CA ASP A 896 -21.31 29.64 -26.99
C ASP A 896 -20.93 28.14 -27.12
N GLU A 897 -21.19 27.55 -28.30
CA GLU A 897 -20.99 26.11 -28.57
C GLU A 897 -19.50 25.77 -28.85
N THR A 898 -18.58 26.49 -28.21
CA THR A 898 -17.14 26.52 -28.56
C THR A 898 -16.26 25.64 -27.67
N PHE A 899 -16.74 25.22 -26.49
CA PHE A 899 -16.02 24.33 -25.57
C PHE A 899 -16.96 23.35 -24.85
N ASP A 900 -16.40 22.24 -24.37
CA ASP A 900 -17.12 21.25 -23.58
C ASP A 900 -17.25 21.68 -22.10
N GLN A 901 -18.38 21.38 -21.47
CA GLN A 901 -18.66 21.76 -20.09
C GLN A 901 -19.58 20.76 -19.39
N LEU A 902 -19.27 20.42 -18.14
CA LEU A 902 -20.11 19.58 -17.27
C LEU A 902 -20.79 20.43 -16.20
N ASN A 903 -22.12 20.58 -16.28
CA ASN A 903 -22.92 21.40 -15.37
C ASN A 903 -23.78 20.53 -14.45
N VAL A 904 -23.43 20.45 -13.17
CA VAL A 904 -24.03 19.54 -12.19
C VAL A 904 -24.88 20.33 -11.19
N THR A 905 -26.12 19.92 -10.91
CA THR A 905 -27.00 20.70 -10.03
C THR A 905 -26.71 20.56 -8.53
N GLN A 906 -26.07 19.46 -8.11
CA GLN A 906 -25.72 19.19 -6.71
C GLN A 906 -24.19 19.11 -6.55
N ASN A 907 -23.61 18.06 -5.96
CA ASN A 907 -22.18 18.01 -5.67
C ASN A 907 -21.40 17.27 -6.77
N VAL A 908 -20.13 17.61 -6.95
CA VAL A 908 -19.16 16.88 -7.78
C VAL A 908 -18.09 16.27 -6.89
N THR A 909 -17.83 14.99 -7.08
CA THR A 909 -16.65 14.30 -6.53
C THR A 909 -15.74 13.88 -7.68
N LEU A 910 -14.47 14.33 -7.65
CA LEU A 910 -13.47 14.01 -8.66
C LEU A 910 -12.44 12.98 -8.15
N ALA A 911 -12.01 12.18 -9.10
CA ALA A 911 -10.99 11.13 -9.09
C ALA A 911 -10.73 10.79 -10.58
N GLY A 912 -9.75 9.96 -10.92
CA GLY A 912 -9.43 9.64 -12.32
C GLY A 912 -8.90 10.83 -13.14
N ALA A 913 -8.77 10.65 -14.45
CA ALA A 913 -8.04 11.57 -15.33
C ALA A 913 -8.91 12.66 -15.99
N LEU A 914 -8.28 13.78 -16.34
CA LEU A 914 -8.79 14.79 -17.27
C LEU A 914 -7.94 14.76 -18.56
N ALA A 915 -8.60 14.77 -19.71
CA ALA A 915 -7.97 14.94 -21.01
C ALA A 915 -8.41 16.26 -21.63
N LEU A 916 -7.53 17.28 -21.58
CA LEU A 916 -7.75 18.56 -22.24
C LEU A 916 -7.32 18.50 -23.71
N SER A 917 -8.15 19.09 -24.56
CA SER A 917 -7.95 19.16 -26.01
C SER A 917 -8.24 20.59 -26.49
N ILE A 918 -7.75 20.97 -27.67
CA ILE A 918 -8.03 22.29 -28.26
C ILE A 918 -8.67 22.14 -29.65
N VAL A 919 -9.83 22.77 -29.82
CA VAL A 919 -10.59 22.83 -31.07
C VAL A 919 -9.77 23.53 -32.17
N GLU A 920 -9.73 22.93 -33.37
CA GLU A 920 -8.91 23.41 -34.50
C GLU A 920 -9.22 24.87 -34.87
N GLY A 921 -8.33 25.79 -34.50
CA GLY A 921 -8.42 27.22 -34.81
C GLY A 921 -8.61 28.14 -33.61
N TYR A 922 -8.80 27.62 -32.39
CA TYR A 922 -8.65 28.42 -31.17
C TYR A 922 -7.18 28.88 -30.99
N THR A 923 -6.95 29.94 -30.22
CA THR A 923 -5.62 30.49 -29.92
C THR A 923 -5.68 31.14 -28.54
N PRO A 924 -5.31 30.41 -27.46
CA PRO A 924 -5.31 30.91 -26.09
C PRO A 924 -4.62 32.27 -25.94
N GLN A 925 -5.22 33.17 -25.15
CA GLN A 925 -4.60 34.42 -24.71
C GLN A 925 -4.27 34.33 -23.21
N LEU A 926 -3.18 34.95 -22.78
CA LEU A 926 -2.83 35.04 -21.36
C LEU A 926 -3.99 35.64 -20.54
N SER A 927 -4.36 34.98 -19.45
CA SER A 927 -5.51 35.28 -18.59
C SER A 927 -6.90 35.03 -19.19
N ASP A 928 -7.03 34.25 -20.27
CA ASP A 928 -8.32 33.58 -20.57
C ASP A 928 -8.65 32.57 -19.46
N GLU A 929 -9.94 32.39 -19.14
CA GLU A 929 -10.43 31.50 -18.07
C GLU A 929 -11.77 30.88 -18.47
N ILE A 930 -11.87 29.53 -18.38
CA ILE A 930 -12.99 28.72 -18.89
C ILE A 930 -13.46 27.78 -17.77
N ALA A 931 -14.74 27.85 -17.36
CA ALA A 931 -15.30 26.89 -16.41
C ALA A 931 -15.66 25.58 -17.13
N ILE A 932 -14.89 24.50 -16.91
CA ILE A 932 -15.10 23.19 -17.55
C ILE A 932 -16.03 22.28 -16.75
N ILE A 933 -16.09 22.46 -15.42
CA ILE A 933 -17.10 21.83 -14.56
C ILE A 933 -17.72 22.91 -13.67
N THR A 934 -19.05 22.93 -13.54
CA THR A 934 -19.76 23.75 -12.54
C THR A 934 -20.63 22.87 -11.64
N SER A 935 -20.71 23.22 -10.34
CA SER A 935 -21.50 22.47 -9.35
C SER A 935 -21.97 23.36 -8.19
N SER A 936 -22.73 22.80 -7.26
CA SER A 936 -23.07 23.44 -5.98
C SER A 936 -22.07 23.13 -4.84
N GLY A 937 -21.11 22.24 -5.07
CA GLY A 937 -20.11 21.81 -4.10
C GLY A 937 -19.12 20.81 -4.71
N LEU A 938 -17.83 21.15 -4.74
CA LEU A 938 -16.76 20.32 -5.31
C LEU A 938 -15.95 19.61 -4.22
N THR A 939 -15.57 18.35 -4.44
CA THR A 939 -14.69 17.53 -3.59
C THR A 939 -13.73 16.71 -4.45
N GLY A 940 -12.47 16.57 -4.03
CA GLY A 940 -11.44 15.87 -4.80
C GLY A 940 -10.85 16.71 -5.95
N HIS A 941 -9.96 16.09 -6.70
CA HIS A 941 -9.28 16.62 -7.90
C HIS A 941 -9.13 15.47 -8.92
N PHE A 942 -8.67 15.77 -10.14
CA PHE A 942 -8.26 14.73 -11.08
C PHE A 942 -6.91 14.13 -10.66
N GLU A 943 -6.76 12.81 -10.78
CA GLU A 943 -5.53 12.04 -10.51
C GLU A 943 -4.42 12.30 -11.55
N SER A 944 -4.76 12.90 -12.69
CA SER A 944 -3.82 13.36 -13.74
C SER A 944 -4.55 14.27 -14.73
N VAL A 945 -3.83 15.17 -15.39
CA VAL A 945 -4.36 16.13 -16.37
C VAL A 945 -3.52 16.12 -17.66
N SER A 946 -3.91 15.28 -18.62
CA SER A 946 -3.25 15.29 -19.93
C SER A 946 -3.68 16.49 -20.80
N GLY A 947 -2.76 16.99 -21.63
CA GLY A 947 -3.04 18.02 -22.64
C GLY A 947 -2.71 19.47 -22.24
N VAL A 948 -2.19 19.71 -21.03
CA VAL A 948 -1.72 21.04 -20.59
C VAL A 948 -0.40 21.48 -21.26
N ASP A 949 0.48 20.52 -21.56
CA ASP A 949 1.87 20.65 -22.05
C ASP A 949 2.06 21.27 -23.46
N ALA A 950 1.01 21.74 -24.12
CA ALA A 950 1.08 22.20 -25.53
C ALA A 950 1.66 23.62 -25.74
N ALA A 951 2.71 23.97 -24.98
CA ALA A 951 3.62 25.13 -25.04
C ALA A 951 3.31 26.24 -26.10
N TRP A 952 2.26 27.05 -25.88
CA TRP A 952 1.89 28.14 -26.81
C TRP A 952 2.77 29.39 -26.61
N ALA A 953 4.01 29.33 -27.09
CA ALA A 953 4.99 30.42 -27.04
C ALA A 953 5.30 30.96 -25.64
N GLY A 954 5.26 30.07 -24.63
CA GLY A 954 5.49 30.39 -23.21
C GLY A 954 4.22 30.44 -22.35
N LEU A 955 3.07 29.99 -22.90
CA LEU A 955 1.82 29.80 -22.16
C LEU A 955 1.53 28.32 -21.91
N ALA A 956 0.84 28.05 -20.80
CA ALA A 956 0.31 26.74 -20.39
C ALA A 956 -1.21 26.82 -20.10
N LEU A 957 -1.89 25.67 -20.05
CA LEU A 957 -3.24 25.56 -19.49
C LEU A 957 -3.14 25.18 -18.01
N ALA A 958 -3.94 25.83 -17.18
CA ALA A 958 -3.90 25.67 -15.73
C ALA A 958 -5.28 25.28 -15.17
N VAL A 959 -5.41 24.05 -14.72
CA VAL A 959 -6.62 23.57 -14.04
C VAL A 959 -6.69 24.21 -12.66
N LEU A 960 -7.83 24.83 -12.35
CA LEU A 960 -8.09 25.52 -11.08
C LEU A 960 -9.34 24.95 -10.43
N TYR A 961 -9.18 24.18 -9.36
CA TYR A 961 -10.29 23.74 -8.53
C TYR A 961 -10.73 24.89 -7.60
N THR A 962 -12.04 25.02 -7.42
CA THR A 962 -12.68 25.96 -6.47
C THR A 962 -13.75 25.20 -5.67
N PRO A 963 -14.36 25.77 -4.61
CA PRO A 963 -15.39 25.06 -3.84
C PRO A 963 -16.66 24.66 -4.60
N THR A 964 -16.83 25.09 -5.85
CA THR A 964 -18.00 24.82 -6.71
C THR A 964 -17.65 24.41 -8.13
N ASP A 965 -16.55 24.90 -8.68
CA ASP A 965 -16.26 24.83 -10.12
C ASP A 965 -14.82 24.37 -10.40
N VAL A 966 -14.60 23.66 -11.51
CA VAL A 966 -13.27 23.46 -12.10
C VAL A 966 -13.13 24.40 -13.28
N LEU A 967 -12.09 25.23 -13.23
CA LEU A 967 -11.75 26.18 -14.29
C LEU A 967 -10.49 25.71 -15.01
N VAL A 968 -10.28 26.18 -16.24
CA VAL A 968 -9.00 26.16 -16.94
C VAL A 968 -8.62 27.59 -17.26
N ARG A 969 -7.51 28.08 -16.69
CA ARG A 969 -6.93 29.39 -16.96
C ARG A 969 -5.75 29.24 -17.93
N VAL A 970 -5.46 30.28 -18.70
CA VAL A 970 -4.23 30.36 -19.52
C VAL A 970 -3.20 31.21 -18.80
N ALA A 971 -2.09 30.59 -18.38
CA ALA A 971 -1.02 31.21 -17.59
C ALA A 971 0.30 31.30 -18.39
N LEU A 972 1.31 31.99 -17.85
CA LEU A 972 2.70 31.75 -18.31
C LEU A 972 3.17 30.38 -17.79
N MET A 973 4.04 29.71 -18.53
CA MET A 973 4.62 28.45 -18.06
C MET A 973 5.51 28.69 -16.83
N GLY A 974 5.20 28.08 -15.68
CA GLY A 974 5.88 28.30 -14.40
C GLY A 974 5.32 29.42 -13.50
N ASP A 975 4.29 30.15 -13.93
CA ASP A 975 3.62 31.25 -13.20
C ASP A 975 2.44 30.67 -12.41
N VAL A 976 2.73 30.11 -11.23
CA VAL A 976 1.78 29.34 -10.40
C VAL A 976 1.02 30.21 -9.40
N ASP A 977 1.50 31.43 -9.10
CA ASP A 977 0.74 32.42 -8.32
C ASP A 977 -0.17 33.33 -9.18
N PHE A 978 0.04 33.28 -10.50
CA PHE A 978 -0.68 34.01 -11.55
C PHE A 978 -0.55 35.55 -11.48
N ASP A 979 0.54 36.10 -10.91
CA ASP A 979 0.85 37.54 -11.02
C ASP A 979 1.34 37.96 -12.41
N GLY A 980 1.77 37.00 -13.24
CA GLY A 980 2.27 37.23 -14.59
C GLY A 980 3.80 37.31 -14.71
N VAL A 981 4.56 36.88 -13.69
CA VAL A 981 6.03 36.91 -13.67
C VAL A 981 6.62 35.70 -12.92
N VAL A 982 7.10 34.67 -13.64
CA VAL A 982 7.81 33.52 -13.04
C VAL A 982 9.01 33.98 -12.21
N ASN A 983 8.93 33.85 -10.89
CA ASN A 983 9.87 34.42 -9.92
C ASN A 983 10.04 33.56 -8.64
N ASN A 984 10.68 34.10 -7.60
CA ASN A 984 10.92 33.39 -6.33
C ASN A 984 9.62 33.06 -5.55
N ALA A 985 8.49 33.73 -5.86
CA ALA A 985 7.19 33.38 -5.29
C ALA A 985 6.72 32.01 -5.77
N ASP A 986 6.83 31.74 -7.07
CA ASP A 986 6.46 30.48 -7.70
C ASP A 986 7.28 29.30 -7.17
N VAL A 987 8.60 29.49 -7.06
CA VAL A 987 9.52 28.51 -6.45
C VAL A 987 9.09 28.19 -5.01
N ALA A 988 8.63 29.18 -4.25
CA ALA A 988 8.20 28.99 -2.86
C ALA A 988 6.82 28.32 -2.72
N ILE A 989 6.01 28.31 -3.79
CA ILE A 989 4.73 27.59 -3.84
C ILE A 989 4.98 26.14 -4.26
N SER A 990 5.71 25.91 -5.35
CA SER A 990 6.03 24.55 -5.83
C SER A 990 6.80 23.74 -4.77
N LEU A 991 7.75 24.39 -4.07
CA LEU A 991 8.48 23.76 -2.95
C LEU A 991 7.61 23.50 -1.71
N ALA A 992 6.45 24.15 -1.57
CA ALA A 992 5.46 23.87 -0.52
C ALA A 992 4.59 22.64 -0.88
N GLY A 993 4.26 22.45 -2.16
CA GLY A 993 3.68 21.21 -2.70
C GLY A 993 4.62 20.02 -2.51
N PHE A 994 5.88 20.15 -2.97
CA PHE A 994 6.98 19.17 -2.80
C PHE A 994 7.22 18.74 -1.34
N THR A 995 6.75 19.52 -0.36
CA THR A 995 6.87 19.19 1.08
C THR A 995 5.53 18.96 1.80
N GLY A 996 4.43 18.86 1.05
CA GLY A 996 3.09 18.54 1.58
C GLY A 996 2.50 19.58 2.53
N SER A 997 3.03 20.81 2.56
CA SER A 997 2.56 21.88 3.46
C SER A 997 1.76 22.92 2.68
N GLY A 998 0.54 22.53 2.28
CA GLY A 998 -0.20 23.17 1.19
C GLY A 998 -0.64 24.63 1.38
N VAL A 999 -0.95 25.25 0.25
CA VAL A 999 -1.51 26.60 0.15
C VAL A 999 -3.04 26.54 0.20
N THR A 1000 -3.72 27.62 0.62
CA THR A 1000 -5.20 27.68 0.64
C THR A 1000 -5.71 28.96 -0.03
N GLY A 1001 -6.16 28.86 -1.29
CA GLY A 1001 -6.72 30.02 -2.00
C GLY A 1001 -7.30 29.75 -3.39
N GLN A 1002 -6.48 29.24 -4.32
CA GLN A 1002 -6.87 28.81 -5.67
C GLN A 1002 -6.02 27.58 -6.00
N THR A 1003 -6.63 26.55 -6.59
CA THR A 1003 -6.00 25.22 -6.65
C THR A 1003 -5.64 24.86 -8.08
N TYR A 1004 -4.52 25.42 -8.53
CA TYR A 1004 -3.54 24.59 -9.25
C TYR A 1004 -3.14 23.47 -8.27
N ILE A 1005 -2.83 22.25 -8.73
CA ILE A 1005 -2.12 21.30 -7.83
C ILE A 1005 -0.78 21.98 -7.50
N ASP A 1006 -0.34 21.99 -6.23
CA ASP A 1006 0.56 23.00 -5.60
C ASP A 1006 2.02 23.04 -6.14
N GLY A 1007 2.22 23.03 -7.46
CA GLY A 1007 3.50 23.02 -8.18
C GLY A 1007 3.49 22.23 -9.51
N ASP A 1008 2.47 21.39 -9.75
CA ASP A 1008 2.29 20.45 -10.88
C ASP A 1008 2.20 21.17 -12.25
N LEU A 1009 3.32 21.25 -12.96
CA LEU A 1009 3.50 22.05 -14.17
C LEU A 1009 3.43 21.25 -15.48
N ASP A 1010 3.56 19.92 -15.44
CA ASP A 1010 3.37 19.06 -16.61
C ASP A 1010 2.03 18.30 -16.64
N GLY A 1011 1.34 18.17 -15.50
CA GLY A 1011 0.01 17.57 -15.37
C GLY A 1011 0.00 16.08 -15.03
N ASP A 1012 1.12 15.47 -14.63
CA ASP A 1012 1.15 14.03 -14.28
C ASP A 1012 0.40 13.69 -12.98
N GLY A 1013 0.33 14.65 -12.03
CA GLY A 1013 -0.43 14.58 -10.78
C GLY A 1013 0.41 14.68 -9.50
N ASP A 1014 1.74 14.61 -9.58
CA ASP A 1014 2.67 14.84 -8.47
C ASP A 1014 3.25 16.29 -8.49
N VAL A 1015 4.26 16.58 -7.65
CA VAL A 1015 5.04 17.83 -7.72
C VAL A 1015 6.52 17.49 -7.55
N ASP A 1016 7.28 17.47 -8.64
CA ASP A 1016 8.58 16.76 -8.71
C ASP A 1016 9.76 17.60 -9.29
N ASP A 1017 10.88 16.96 -9.64
CA ASP A 1017 12.05 17.61 -10.26
C ASP A 1017 11.79 18.09 -11.71
N VAL A 1018 10.85 17.48 -12.46
CA VAL A 1018 10.42 17.90 -13.81
C VAL A 1018 9.71 19.25 -13.74
N ASP A 1019 8.80 19.44 -12.78
CA ASP A 1019 8.12 20.71 -12.55
C ASP A 1019 9.10 21.82 -12.19
N LEU A 1020 10.06 21.51 -11.32
CA LEU A 1020 11.13 22.42 -10.97
C LEU A 1020 11.97 22.77 -12.20
N ASP A 1021 12.26 21.83 -13.11
CA ASP A 1021 12.96 22.11 -14.37
C ASP A 1021 12.10 22.95 -15.34
N ILE A 1022 10.78 22.74 -15.42
CA ILE A 1022 9.85 23.59 -16.21
C ILE A 1022 9.80 25.01 -15.65
N LEU A 1023 9.71 25.15 -14.32
CA LEU A 1023 9.73 26.42 -13.62
C LEU A 1023 11.08 27.11 -13.88
N TYR A 1024 12.22 26.44 -13.62
CA TYR A 1024 13.56 27.01 -13.84
C TYR A 1024 13.86 27.33 -15.31
N ALA A 1025 13.29 26.61 -16.28
CA ALA A 1025 13.43 26.91 -17.70
C ALA A 1025 12.73 28.23 -18.11
N ASN A 1026 11.66 28.62 -17.41
CA ASN A 1026 10.91 29.85 -17.66
C ASN A 1026 11.20 30.97 -16.63
N PHE A 1027 11.88 30.63 -15.52
CA PHE A 1027 12.21 31.51 -14.41
C PHE A 1027 12.91 32.79 -14.85
N THR A 1028 12.33 33.94 -14.50
CA THR A 1028 12.89 35.25 -14.84
C THR A 1028 14.03 35.61 -13.89
N GLY A 1029 15.17 34.92 -14.11
CA GLY A 1029 16.30 34.82 -13.21
C GLY A 1029 16.77 36.11 -12.55
N ALA A 1030 17.15 35.97 -11.28
CA ALA A 1030 17.62 37.06 -10.42
C ALA A 1030 18.66 37.95 -11.11
N LEU A 1031 18.55 39.25 -10.84
CA LEU A 1031 19.25 40.31 -11.55
C LEU A 1031 20.78 40.23 -11.33
N GLN A 1032 21.50 39.52 -12.20
CA GLN A 1032 22.92 39.17 -12.03
C GLN A 1032 23.78 40.29 -11.40
N GLY A 1033 24.26 40.05 -10.18
CA GLY A 1033 25.05 41.01 -9.40
C GLY A 1033 24.28 41.71 -8.28
N ASP A 1034 22.95 41.58 -8.22
CA ASP A 1034 22.18 41.70 -6.99
C ASP A 1034 22.57 40.51 -6.10
N PHE A 1035 23.48 40.76 -5.16
CA PHE A 1035 24.00 39.75 -4.25
C PHE A 1035 23.28 39.77 -2.90
N ASN A 1036 22.51 40.82 -2.63
CA ASN A 1036 21.76 40.96 -1.38
C ASN A 1036 20.29 40.52 -1.50
N GLY A 1037 19.75 40.49 -2.73
CA GLY A 1037 18.40 40.03 -3.06
C GLY A 1037 17.32 41.11 -2.98
N ASP A 1038 17.66 42.40 -3.14
CA ASP A 1038 16.68 43.50 -3.04
C ASP A 1038 15.98 43.88 -4.36
N GLY A 1039 16.39 43.26 -5.48
CA GLY A 1039 15.89 43.54 -6.82
C GLY A 1039 16.68 44.61 -7.58
N THR A 1040 17.79 45.10 -7.02
CA THR A 1040 18.61 46.20 -7.58
C THR A 1040 20.10 45.86 -7.53
N VAL A 1041 20.87 46.17 -8.58
CA VAL A 1041 22.35 46.08 -8.50
C VAL A 1041 22.94 47.40 -8.01
N ASP A 1042 23.30 47.46 -6.73
CA ASP A 1042 23.62 48.68 -5.95
C ASP A 1042 25.04 48.61 -5.33
N ALA A 1043 25.44 49.62 -4.54
CA ALA A 1043 26.69 49.63 -3.79
C ALA A 1043 26.66 48.71 -2.54
N ALA A 1044 25.49 48.27 -2.10
CA ALA A 1044 25.31 47.24 -1.08
C ALA A 1044 25.91 45.89 -1.53
N ASP A 1045 25.63 45.45 -2.75
CA ASP A 1045 26.06 44.15 -3.29
C ASP A 1045 27.57 44.03 -3.39
N TYR A 1046 28.27 45.11 -3.77
CA TYR A 1046 29.74 45.15 -3.72
C TYR A 1046 30.30 44.90 -2.31
N THR A 1047 29.55 45.25 -1.25
CA THR A 1047 29.92 44.94 0.12
C THR A 1047 29.72 43.45 0.42
N VAL A 1048 28.59 42.87 -0.01
CA VAL A 1048 28.30 41.43 0.12
C VAL A 1048 29.34 40.59 -0.63
N TRP A 1049 29.62 40.91 -1.90
CA TRP A 1049 30.67 40.26 -2.69
C TRP A 1049 32.04 40.34 -2.02
N ARG A 1050 32.47 41.57 -1.66
CA ARG A 1050 33.82 41.82 -1.12
C ARG A 1050 34.08 41.05 0.16
N ASP A 1051 33.10 40.99 1.05
CA ASP A 1051 33.27 40.38 2.37
C ASP A 1051 33.18 38.84 2.33
N ASN A 1052 32.76 38.26 1.18
CA ASN A 1052 32.68 36.83 0.92
C ASN A 1052 33.68 36.32 -0.16
N LEU A 1053 34.55 37.19 -0.69
CA LEU A 1053 35.52 36.87 -1.74
C LEU A 1053 36.42 35.67 -1.36
N GLY A 1054 36.31 34.57 -2.12
CA GLY A 1054 37.00 33.30 -1.90
C GLY A 1054 36.24 32.28 -1.05
N ALA A 1055 34.97 32.53 -0.71
CA ALA A 1055 34.08 31.54 -0.10
C ALA A 1055 33.50 30.57 -1.14
N VAL A 1056 33.12 29.38 -0.70
CA VAL A 1056 32.27 28.44 -1.46
C VAL A 1056 30.81 28.85 -1.26
N VAL A 1057 30.04 28.90 -2.36
CA VAL A 1057 28.62 29.28 -2.36
C VAL A 1057 27.79 28.19 -1.66
N GLY A 1058 26.74 28.61 -0.95
CA GLY A 1058 25.89 27.73 -0.12
C GLY A 1058 26.25 27.67 1.38
N VAL A 1059 27.32 28.35 1.82
CA VAL A 1059 27.77 28.31 3.24
C VAL A 1059 27.32 29.53 4.07
N LEU A 1060 26.74 30.57 3.46
CA LEU A 1060 26.34 31.81 4.15
C LEU A 1060 24.96 32.34 3.71
N PRO A 1061 24.12 32.88 4.62
CA PRO A 1061 22.80 33.42 4.26
C PRO A 1061 22.92 34.70 3.43
N GLY A 1062 22.11 34.83 2.38
CA GLY A 1062 22.08 36.02 1.53
C GLY A 1062 23.29 36.17 0.60
N VAL A 1063 23.78 35.06 0.05
CA VAL A 1063 24.77 35.02 -1.05
C VAL A 1063 24.38 33.89 -2.00
N SER A 1064 23.15 33.95 -2.53
CA SER A 1064 22.46 32.81 -3.17
C SER A 1064 22.79 32.57 -4.65
N TYR A 1065 23.53 33.47 -5.31
CA TYR A 1065 23.77 33.39 -6.75
C TYR A 1065 25.26 33.52 -7.08
N ALA A 1066 25.87 32.42 -7.52
CA ALA A 1066 27.09 32.46 -8.32
C ALA A 1066 26.75 33.01 -9.72
N SER A 1067 27.69 33.71 -10.35
CA SER A 1067 27.52 34.20 -11.73
C SER A 1067 27.96 33.17 -12.79
N ASP A 1068 28.69 32.13 -12.36
CA ASP A 1068 29.03 30.94 -13.12
C ASP A 1068 28.72 29.65 -12.35
N THR A 1069 29.09 28.49 -12.89
CA THR A 1069 28.90 27.18 -12.25
C THR A 1069 30.14 26.70 -11.47
N ASN A 1070 31.08 27.58 -11.10
CA ASN A 1070 32.31 27.20 -10.40
C ASN A 1070 32.13 27.05 -8.87
N GLY A 1071 31.07 27.67 -8.34
CA GLY A 1071 30.66 27.51 -6.93
C GLY A 1071 31.51 28.29 -5.92
N THR A 1072 32.36 29.22 -6.36
CA THR A 1072 33.14 30.10 -5.48
C THR A 1072 32.98 31.58 -5.85
N VAL A 1073 32.94 32.45 -4.85
CA VAL A 1073 32.79 33.90 -5.06
C VAL A 1073 34.15 34.48 -5.48
N ASP A 1074 34.34 34.85 -6.74
CA ASP A 1074 35.63 35.34 -7.25
C ASP A 1074 35.58 36.68 -8.03
N ALA A 1075 36.48 36.87 -9.01
CA ALA A 1075 36.54 38.04 -9.87
C ALA A 1075 35.47 38.04 -10.98
N GLU A 1076 34.85 36.90 -11.30
CA GLU A 1076 33.79 36.83 -12.32
C GLU A 1076 32.45 37.37 -11.76
N GLU A 1077 32.10 37.10 -10.50
CA GLU A 1077 30.99 37.76 -9.77
C GLU A 1077 31.16 39.29 -9.75
N TYR A 1078 32.39 39.76 -9.53
CA TYR A 1078 32.69 41.19 -9.56
C TYR A 1078 32.47 41.80 -10.95
N ALA A 1079 32.73 41.03 -12.01
CA ALA A 1079 32.46 41.46 -13.38
C ALA A 1079 30.94 41.51 -13.66
N ALA A 1080 30.16 40.55 -13.17
CA ALA A 1080 28.70 40.56 -13.26
C ALA A 1080 28.09 41.81 -12.57
N TRP A 1081 28.37 42.02 -11.29
CA TRP A 1081 27.96 43.22 -10.55
C TRP A 1081 28.35 44.52 -11.27
N LYS A 1082 29.60 44.62 -11.72
CA LYS A 1082 30.11 45.81 -12.39
C LYS A 1082 29.45 46.07 -13.75
N THR A 1083 28.93 45.03 -14.39
CA THR A 1083 28.24 45.13 -15.70
C THR A 1083 26.81 45.61 -15.54
N ASN A 1084 26.13 45.17 -14.47
CA ASN A 1084 24.70 45.40 -14.26
C ASN A 1084 24.40 46.52 -13.26
N PHE A 1085 25.42 47.12 -12.62
CA PHE A 1085 25.28 48.21 -11.65
C PHE A 1085 24.33 49.33 -12.10
N GLY A 1086 23.24 49.53 -11.35
CA GLY A 1086 22.17 50.47 -11.62
C GLY A 1086 20.95 49.89 -12.37
N ALA A 1087 20.90 48.59 -12.63
CA ALA A 1087 19.70 47.90 -13.09
C ALA A 1087 18.74 47.57 -11.93
N SER A 1088 17.48 47.29 -12.26
CA SER A 1088 16.45 46.74 -11.37
C SER A 1088 15.52 45.79 -12.14
N SER A 1089 14.85 44.87 -11.46
CA SER A 1089 13.81 44.02 -12.07
C SER A 1089 12.58 44.84 -12.54
N GLY A 1090 11.74 44.25 -13.41
CA GLY A 1090 10.42 44.80 -13.80
C GLY A 1090 10.36 45.86 -14.91
N ALA A 1091 11.47 46.17 -15.61
CA ALA A 1091 11.52 47.28 -16.57
C ALA A 1091 11.39 46.87 -18.06
N LEU A 1092 10.16 46.82 -18.60
CA LEU A 1092 9.88 46.61 -20.03
C LEU A 1092 10.41 47.77 -20.93
N GLY A 1093 11.69 47.69 -21.33
CA GLY A 1093 12.27 48.29 -22.54
C GLY A 1093 12.23 49.83 -22.70
N GLY A 1094 13.12 50.57 -22.01
CA GLY A 1094 13.05 52.05 -22.03
C GLY A 1094 14.30 52.91 -21.74
N LEU A 1095 15.38 52.79 -22.52
CA LEU A 1095 16.42 53.84 -22.78
C LEU A 1095 17.18 54.52 -21.59
N ASN A 1096 18.48 54.22 -21.51
CA ASN A 1096 19.59 55.15 -21.23
C ASN A 1096 19.56 56.02 -19.94
N ALA A 1097 20.11 55.47 -18.85
CA ALA A 1097 21.05 56.21 -17.99
C ALA A 1097 22.06 55.22 -17.37
N SER A 1098 23.36 55.42 -17.62
CA SER A 1098 24.41 54.66 -16.91
C SER A 1098 24.90 55.49 -15.73
N PRO A 1099 24.68 55.05 -14.47
CA PRO A 1099 25.34 55.65 -13.32
C PRO A 1099 26.83 55.31 -13.34
N ASN A 1100 27.69 56.21 -12.86
CA ASN A 1100 29.11 55.90 -12.73
C ASN A 1100 29.31 54.86 -11.62
N VAL A 1101 29.80 53.67 -11.96
CA VAL A 1101 30.20 52.65 -10.99
C VAL A 1101 31.16 53.27 -9.95
N PRO A 1102 30.87 53.20 -8.64
CA PRO A 1102 31.70 53.81 -7.59
C PRO A 1102 33.02 53.05 -7.35
N GLU A 1103 33.95 53.08 -8.31
CA GLU A 1103 35.24 52.42 -8.11
C GLU A 1103 35.98 52.99 -6.87
N PRO A 1104 36.47 52.12 -5.96
CA PRO A 1104 37.26 52.55 -4.81
C PRO A 1104 38.57 53.16 -5.31
N ALA A 1105 38.68 54.50 -5.23
CA ALA A 1105 39.74 55.26 -5.87
C ALA A 1105 41.13 54.67 -5.58
N SER A 1106 41.88 54.35 -6.63
CA SER A 1106 43.12 53.54 -6.60
C SER A 1106 44.22 54.11 -5.68
N ALA A 1107 44.12 55.39 -5.30
CA ALA A 1107 44.96 56.05 -4.31
C ALA A 1107 44.83 55.46 -2.89
N ALA A 1108 43.67 54.91 -2.50
CA ALA A 1108 43.44 54.37 -1.16
C ALA A 1108 44.26 53.08 -0.89
N LEU A 1109 44.19 52.12 -1.82
CA LEU A 1109 44.98 50.88 -1.77
C LEU A 1109 46.49 51.18 -1.82
N LEU A 1110 46.91 52.16 -2.63
CA LEU A 1110 48.31 52.56 -2.73
C LEU A 1110 48.89 53.06 -1.40
N ILE A 1111 48.08 53.75 -0.58
CA ILE A 1111 48.49 54.24 0.75
C ILE A 1111 48.68 53.07 1.73
N ALA A 1112 47.82 52.05 1.70
CA ALA A 1112 47.96 50.86 2.54
C ALA A 1112 49.25 50.09 2.25
N CYS A 1113 49.57 49.86 0.97
CA CYS A 1113 50.81 49.18 0.56
C CYS A 1113 52.08 49.96 0.97
N ILE A 1114 52.04 51.31 0.91
CA ILE A 1114 53.17 52.16 1.31
C ILE A 1114 53.38 52.13 2.84
N ALA A 1115 52.34 51.94 3.65
CA ALA A 1115 52.45 51.81 5.10
C ALA A 1115 53.15 50.50 5.53
N GLY A 1116 52.86 49.38 4.85
CA GLY A 1116 53.48 48.08 5.15
C GLY A 1116 54.94 47.96 4.70
N GLY A 1117 55.33 48.65 3.61
CA GLY A 1117 56.64 48.49 2.96
C GLY A 1117 57.88 48.93 3.73
N LEU A 1118 57.75 49.50 4.93
CA LEU A 1118 58.87 50.07 5.71
C LEU A 1118 59.54 49.11 6.71
N MET A 1119 59.09 47.85 6.81
CA MET A 1119 59.54 46.87 7.83
C MET A 1119 60.17 45.60 7.24
N ALA A 1120 61.00 45.72 6.20
CA ALA A 1120 61.76 44.58 5.62
C ALA A 1120 63.23 44.94 5.31
N GLY A 1121 64.16 44.44 6.13
CA GLY A 1121 65.61 44.48 5.86
C GLY A 1121 66.08 43.24 5.07
N PRO A 1122 67.04 43.36 4.13
CA PRO A 1122 67.32 42.29 3.17
C PRO A 1122 68.33 41.25 3.69
N ILE A 1123 68.04 39.96 3.46
CA ILE A 1123 69.02 38.85 3.53
C ILE A 1123 68.99 38.08 2.20
N ARG A 1124 70.17 37.64 1.74
CA ARG A 1124 70.37 37.00 0.43
C ARG A 1124 70.21 35.47 0.50
N ARG A 1125 69.88 34.86 -0.65
CA ARG A 1125 70.18 33.44 -0.93
C ARG A 1125 71.69 33.19 -0.85
N GLU A 1126 72.08 32.03 -0.33
CA GLU A 1126 73.06 31.15 -0.97
C GLU A 1126 72.86 29.70 -0.50
N ALA A 1127 73.70 28.74 -0.94
CA ALA A 1127 73.28 27.35 -1.17
C ALA A 1127 73.64 26.30 -0.09
N THR A 1128 73.08 25.11 -0.31
CA THR A 1128 73.28 23.77 0.30
C THR A 1128 74.74 23.26 0.33
N PRO A 1129 75.07 22.07 0.91
CA PRO A 1129 74.25 21.10 1.70
C PRO A 1129 74.91 20.60 3.03
N GLY A 1130 74.22 19.73 3.80
CA GLY A 1130 74.88 18.52 4.33
C GLY A 1130 74.46 17.91 5.67
N ARG A 1131 74.26 16.57 5.64
CA ARG A 1131 74.33 15.56 6.74
C ARG A 1131 73.25 15.51 7.84
N SER A 1132 72.98 14.26 8.23
CA SER A 1132 72.24 13.76 9.40
C SER A 1132 73.25 13.10 10.38
N PRO A 1133 72.86 12.30 11.41
CA PRO A 1133 71.60 12.21 12.17
C PRO A 1133 71.82 12.26 13.71
N SER A 1134 70.75 12.43 14.52
CA SER A 1134 70.70 11.86 15.89
C SER A 1134 69.30 11.86 16.52
N ARG A 1135 68.92 10.69 17.06
CA ARG A 1135 67.97 10.45 18.17
C ARG A 1135 68.44 11.12 19.49
N PRO A 1136 67.70 11.16 20.62
CA PRO A 1136 66.66 10.23 21.11
C PRO A 1136 65.43 10.07 20.21
#